data_AF-A0A226EJT0-F1
#
_entry.id   AF-A0A226EJT0-F1
#
_cell.length_a   1.000
_cell.length_b   1.000
_cell.length_c   1.000
_cell.angle_alpha   90.00
_cell.angle_beta   90.00
_cell.angle_gamma   90.00
#
_symmetry.space_group_name_H-M   'P 1'
#
loop_
_entity.id
_entity.type
_entity.pdbx_description
1 polymer ?
#
loop_
_entity_poly.entity_id
_entity_poly.type
_entity_poly.pdbx_seq_one_letter_code
_entity_poly.pdbx_strand_id
1 'polypeptide(L)'
;MVLLLSHCSSTTYLMIILTFLCSPIELVLKQEQEEYRKEGIQWTHIDYFNNQVICELIELPHKGIIAIMDEACLSVGNVTDKTLLEHMDKSLKGHPHYTSRQLLPSDKTLVHAQDFRIKHYAGDVTYSIENFMEKNKDTLFQDLKRLMFNSKNPIISGMFPDGAQDITKTTKRPVTAGTVFKNSMIALVKILESKEPYYVRTLKPNDMKSPTLFDKQRVEHQVAYLALMENVRVRRAGFAHRTPYERFVQRYKMLSRRTWPNPKTRNMQEATNAILQDRGLINDVAFGKTKVFIRSPQTLFELENNRQAMIPGIVTFLQKIWRGYLAREYYKRLRAVYRIMGVYRKYKLRTWVTATQRSLGFPVSSQTGINKGRIPVPAFGLNANWPSAPGPLKSLVGLIIAAYGRWWAYGILRRVPEHDWPQLRLKIYCSTELIKRRRANWGLSRDWKGDYLLLEGLNQARDYQQSFQKLQKKDHFQQVLFSSRILKATPGSGGKCAERSIMITDTAIYKLDGPKGSFKGMKSGIPLNQVTAITITPGPDQLTILHLSSGRDMVVALHCGSIQGVSSWVVGTPDGGPPPDLTGEFVTMVATQCLRRNNKSVPVNVTSNVECKLGKKSNSIRVQTSDQAVPTFAKDGPNRLMLTWPTVPEQQVNRNSSRPPLSNINNRNVTSSNGNGNYNNGAQSRINNGYNNNNAENGNGIAKPKTPAAPPPPIPQRIQSNY
;
A
#
# COMPACT_ATOMS: atom_id res chain seq x y z
N MET A 1 -16.98 -7.31 -70.94
CA MET A 1 -15.52 -7.57 -70.89
C MET A 1 -15.17 -8.82 -70.08
N VAL A 2 -15.75 -9.05 -68.89
CA VAL A 2 -15.50 -10.27 -68.07
C VAL A 2 -16.11 -11.56 -68.66
N LEU A 3 -17.14 -11.46 -69.51
CA LEU A 3 -17.79 -12.63 -70.14
C LEU A 3 -17.13 -13.14 -71.43
N LEU A 4 -16.23 -12.37 -72.06
CA LEU A 4 -15.50 -12.81 -73.26
C LEU A 4 -14.22 -13.60 -72.95
N LEU A 5 -13.77 -13.59 -71.68
CA LEU A 5 -12.58 -14.31 -71.22
C LEU A 5 -12.87 -15.75 -70.76
N SER A 6 -14.14 -16.17 -70.75
CA SER A 6 -14.58 -17.46 -70.21
C SER A 6 -14.53 -18.62 -71.21
N HIS A 7 -14.58 -18.35 -72.52
CA HIS A 7 -14.79 -19.39 -73.55
C HIS A 7 -13.77 -19.45 -74.67
N CYS A 8 -12.68 -18.68 -74.62
CA CYS A 8 -11.57 -18.88 -75.54
C CYS A 8 -10.43 -19.59 -74.82
N SER A 9 -10.24 -20.89 -75.13
CA SER A 9 -8.96 -21.56 -74.95
C SER A 9 -7.96 -20.90 -75.91
N SER A 10 -7.42 -19.75 -75.51
CA SER A 10 -6.52 -18.96 -76.36
C SER A 10 -5.57 -18.11 -75.52
N THR A 11 -4.58 -18.78 -74.95
CA THR A 11 -3.28 -18.19 -74.58
C THR A 11 -2.73 -17.25 -75.66
N THR A 12 -3.11 -17.49 -76.91
CA THR A 12 -2.78 -16.73 -78.12
C THR A 12 -3.14 -15.25 -78.05
N TYR A 13 -4.42 -14.94 -77.80
CA TYR A 13 -4.90 -13.55 -77.76
C TYR A 13 -4.45 -12.82 -76.49
N LEU A 14 -4.33 -13.53 -75.37
CA LEU A 14 -3.88 -12.95 -74.11
C LEU A 14 -2.44 -12.41 -74.20
N MET A 15 -1.54 -13.13 -74.89
CA MET A 15 -0.14 -12.69 -75.07
C MET A 15 -0.01 -11.52 -76.04
N ILE A 16 -0.86 -11.47 -77.09
CA ILE A 16 -0.94 -10.32 -77.99
C ILE A 16 -1.45 -9.09 -77.20
N ILE A 17 -2.53 -9.24 -76.41
CA ILE A 17 -3.03 -8.20 -75.49
C ILE A 17 -1.95 -7.73 -74.52
N LEU A 18 -1.18 -8.66 -73.94
CA LEU A 18 -0.08 -8.33 -73.03
C LEU A 18 1.06 -7.59 -73.72
N THR A 19 1.29 -7.82 -75.01
CA THR A 19 2.29 -7.10 -75.82
C THR A 19 1.81 -5.67 -76.08
N PHE A 20 0.54 -5.50 -76.45
CA PHE A 20 -0.11 -4.19 -76.62
C PHE A 20 -0.23 -3.37 -75.32
N LEU A 21 -0.54 -4.03 -74.21
CA LEU A 21 -0.65 -3.41 -72.89
C LEU A 21 0.71 -3.26 -72.17
N CYS A 22 1.83 -3.53 -72.85
CA CYS A 22 3.19 -3.40 -72.31
C CYS A 22 3.88 -2.05 -72.58
N SER A 23 3.11 -1.01 -72.92
CA SER A 23 3.45 0.42 -72.77
C SER A 23 3.74 0.97 -71.33
N PRO A 24 3.54 0.25 -70.18
CA PRO A 24 3.79 0.81 -68.85
C PRO A 24 5.24 1.24 -68.63
N ILE A 25 6.22 0.56 -69.24
CA ILE A 25 7.63 0.86 -69.00
C ILE A 25 7.98 2.25 -69.55
N GLU A 26 7.53 2.58 -70.75
CA GLU A 26 7.76 3.91 -71.35
C GLU A 26 7.07 5.01 -70.56
N LEU A 27 5.83 4.77 -70.12
CA LEU A 27 5.11 5.74 -69.30
C LEU A 27 5.78 5.93 -67.93
N VAL A 28 6.22 4.85 -67.28
CA VAL A 28 6.96 4.90 -66.01
C VAL A 28 8.28 5.64 -66.20
N LEU A 29 9.03 5.37 -67.28
CA LEU A 29 10.26 6.08 -67.60
C LEU A 29 10.01 7.57 -67.84
N LYS A 30 8.98 7.93 -68.60
CA LYS A 30 8.61 9.33 -68.86
C LYS A 30 8.20 10.06 -67.57
N GLN A 31 7.47 9.39 -66.68
CA GLN A 31 7.13 9.92 -65.36
C GLN A 31 8.36 10.12 -64.47
N GLU A 32 9.30 9.16 -64.46
CA GLU A 32 10.56 9.27 -63.73
C GLU A 32 11.45 10.41 -64.28
N GLN A 33 11.55 10.53 -65.60
CA GLN A 33 12.27 11.62 -66.28
C GLN A 33 11.69 12.99 -65.89
N GLU A 34 10.36 13.11 -65.94
CA GLU A 34 9.68 14.35 -65.58
C GLU A 34 9.86 14.70 -64.09
N GLU A 35 9.83 13.71 -63.20
CA GLU A 35 10.11 13.90 -61.77
C GLU A 35 11.56 14.35 -61.53
N TYR A 36 12.53 13.74 -62.20
CA TYR A 36 13.95 14.10 -62.05
C TYR A 36 14.20 15.50 -62.59
N ARG A 37 13.57 15.85 -63.73
CA ARG A 37 13.60 17.19 -64.30
C ARG A 37 12.98 18.23 -63.35
N LYS A 38 11.83 17.92 -62.75
CA LYS A 38 11.18 18.80 -61.75
C LYS A 38 12.11 19.04 -60.56
N GLU A 39 12.72 17.98 -60.04
CA GLU A 39 13.59 18.00 -58.87
C GLU A 39 15.02 18.47 -59.15
N GLY A 40 15.40 18.68 -60.43
CA GLY A 40 16.73 19.14 -60.82
C GLY A 40 17.82 18.06 -60.73
N ILE A 41 17.43 16.79 -60.83
CA ILE A 41 18.30 15.63 -60.77
C ILE A 41 18.75 15.25 -62.20
N GLN A 42 20.04 14.92 -62.37
CA GLN A 42 20.56 14.49 -63.67
C GLN A 42 19.97 13.13 -64.05
N TRP A 43 19.37 13.07 -65.24
CA TRP A 43 18.88 11.81 -65.81
C TRP A 43 20.06 10.97 -66.32
N THR A 44 20.05 9.68 -65.99
CA THR A 44 20.98 8.70 -66.56
C THR A 44 20.17 7.83 -67.52
N HIS A 45 20.71 7.56 -68.72
CA HIS A 45 20.02 6.68 -69.65
C HIS A 45 19.88 5.29 -69.03
N ILE A 46 18.67 4.73 -69.10
CA ILE A 46 18.35 3.41 -68.58
C ILE A 46 17.98 2.57 -69.80
N ASP A 47 18.81 1.56 -70.08
CA ASP A 47 18.50 0.59 -71.12
C ASP A 47 17.26 -0.21 -70.69
N TYR A 48 16.27 -0.27 -71.57
CA TYR A 48 15.08 -1.09 -71.40
C TYR A 48 14.74 -1.80 -72.70
N PHE A 49 14.06 -2.94 -72.58
CA PHE A 49 13.63 -3.69 -73.74
C PHE A 49 12.49 -2.98 -74.49
N ASN A 50 12.69 -2.67 -75.77
CA ASN A 50 11.70 -1.97 -76.59
C ASN A 50 10.66 -2.96 -77.16
N ASN A 51 9.44 -2.92 -76.62
CA ASN A 51 8.32 -3.76 -77.04
C ASN A 51 7.73 -3.36 -78.41
N GLN A 52 8.02 -2.14 -78.88
CA GLN A 52 7.47 -1.60 -80.12
C GLN A 52 7.78 -2.48 -81.34
N VAL A 53 8.98 -3.08 -81.39
CA VAL A 53 9.41 -3.97 -82.48
C VAL A 53 8.49 -5.20 -82.60
N ILE A 54 7.99 -5.71 -81.47
CA ILE A 54 7.07 -6.87 -81.46
C ILE A 54 5.65 -6.42 -81.81
N CYS A 55 5.21 -5.26 -81.31
CA CYS A 55 3.91 -4.68 -81.69
C CYS A 55 3.83 -4.47 -83.21
N GLU A 56 4.87 -3.87 -83.81
CA GLU A 56 4.97 -3.63 -85.26
C GLU A 56 4.92 -4.95 -86.05
N LEU A 57 5.62 -6.00 -85.60
CA LEU A 57 5.52 -7.32 -86.24
C LEU A 57 4.07 -7.81 -86.36
N ILE A 58 3.23 -7.53 -85.36
CA ILE A 58 1.85 -8.03 -85.30
C ILE A 58 0.90 -7.08 -86.06
N GLU A 59 1.04 -5.77 -85.87
CA GLU A 59 0.00 -4.80 -86.21
C GLU A 59 0.31 -3.90 -87.41
N LEU A 60 1.57 -3.86 -87.87
CA LEU A 60 2.02 -2.91 -88.88
C LEU A 60 1.12 -2.98 -90.13
N PRO A 61 0.59 -1.84 -90.61
CA PRO A 61 -0.27 -1.83 -91.78
C PRO A 61 0.43 -2.49 -92.98
N HIS A 62 -0.29 -3.34 -93.71
CA HIS A 62 0.17 -4.03 -94.92
C HIS A 62 1.34 -5.02 -94.78
N LYS A 63 1.99 -5.10 -93.61
CA LYS A 63 3.19 -5.95 -93.41
C LYS A 63 3.14 -6.82 -92.15
N GLY A 64 2.33 -6.46 -91.16
CA GLY A 64 2.19 -7.21 -89.92
C GLY A 64 1.39 -8.50 -90.10
N ILE A 65 1.48 -9.38 -89.11
CA ILE A 65 0.80 -10.69 -89.11
C ILE A 65 -0.72 -10.54 -89.35
N ILE A 66 -1.37 -9.57 -88.70
CA ILE A 66 -2.82 -9.34 -88.88
C ILE A 66 -3.13 -8.91 -90.32
N ALA A 67 -2.31 -8.04 -90.91
CA ALA A 67 -2.53 -7.56 -92.28
C ALA A 67 -2.37 -8.69 -93.31
N ILE A 68 -1.35 -9.55 -93.12
CA ILE A 68 -1.13 -10.73 -93.96
C ILE A 68 -2.32 -11.70 -93.87
N MET A 69 -2.83 -11.91 -92.65
CA MET A 69 -3.99 -12.78 -92.41
C MET A 69 -5.27 -12.22 -93.03
N ASP A 70 -5.47 -10.90 -92.98
CA ASP A 70 -6.60 -10.23 -93.58
C ASP A 70 -6.58 -10.30 -95.11
N GLU A 71 -5.41 -10.08 -95.72
CA GLU A 71 -5.20 -10.24 -97.16
C GLU A 71 -5.50 -11.68 -97.62
N ALA A 72 -5.00 -12.67 -96.87
CA ALA A 72 -5.26 -14.08 -97.14
C ALA A 72 -6.77 -14.40 -97.07
N CYS A 73 -7.50 -13.84 -96.08
CA CYS A 73 -8.95 -14.02 -95.94
C CYS A 73 -9.76 -13.35 -97.06
N LEU A 74 -9.23 -12.28 -97.66
CA LEU A 74 -9.88 -11.51 -98.73
C LEU A 74 -9.57 -12.06 -100.14
N SER A 75 -8.49 -12.83 -100.28
CA SER A 75 -8.10 -13.47 -101.53
C SER A 75 -9.20 -14.39 -102.07
N VAL A 76 -9.41 -14.35 -103.39
CA VAL A 76 -10.48 -15.09 -104.09
C VAL A 76 -10.05 -16.54 -104.40
N GLY A 77 -8.82 -16.93 -104.09
CA GLY A 77 -8.30 -18.28 -104.27
C GLY A 77 -8.56 -19.22 -103.07
N ASN A 78 -8.35 -20.53 -103.27
CA ASN A 78 -8.36 -21.54 -102.20
C ASN A 78 -7.12 -21.42 -101.30
N VAL A 79 -7.03 -20.33 -100.53
CA VAL A 79 -5.98 -20.12 -99.54
C VAL A 79 -6.28 -20.99 -98.32
N THR A 80 -5.35 -21.89 -98.00
CA THR A 80 -5.36 -22.74 -96.81
C THR A 80 -4.49 -22.15 -95.71
N ASP A 81 -4.65 -22.60 -94.47
CA ASP A 81 -3.80 -22.17 -93.35
C ASP A 81 -2.30 -22.44 -93.61
N LYS A 82 -1.96 -23.51 -94.33
CA LYS A 82 -0.57 -23.82 -94.72
C LYS A 82 -0.01 -22.77 -95.69
N THR A 83 -0.79 -22.38 -96.69
CA THR A 83 -0.37 -21.33 -97.64
C THR A 83 -0.29 -19.95 -96.97
N LEU A 84 -1.09 -19.70 -95.93
CA LEU A 84 -0.96 -18.51 -95.08
C LEU A 84 0.39 -18.53 -94.34
N LEU A 85 0.76 -19.66 -93.72
CA LEU A 85 2.05 -19.81 -93.04
C LEU A 85 3.23 -19.60 -94.00
N GLU A 86 3.19 -20.18 -95.20
CA GLU A 86 4.22 -19.95 -96.22
C GLU A 86 4.32 -18.48 -96.64
N HIS A 87 3.19 -17.78 -96.71
CA HIS A 87 3.17 -16.34 -97.02
C HIS A 87 3.74 -15.49 -95.87
N MET A 88 3.43 -15.87 -94.62
CA MET A 88 4.06 -15.28 -93.43
C MET A 88 5.57 -15.52 -93.43
N ASP A 89 6.02 -16.74 -93.71
CA ASP A 89 7.43 -17.11 -93.79
C ASP A 89 8.20 -16.34 -94.86
N LYS A 90 7.56 -16.06 -96.00
CA LYS A 90 8.14 -15.22 -97.07
C LYS A 90 8.21 -13.75 -96.66
N SER A 91 7.14 -13.22 -96.07
CA SER A 91 6.98 -11.79 -95.79
C SER A 91 7.74 -11.33 -94.54
N LEU A 92 7.87 -12.21 -93.53
CA LEU A 92 8.45 -11.92 -92.22
C LEU A 92 9.85 -12.54 -92.05
N LYS A 93 10.43 -13.09 -93.13
CA LYS A 93 11.79 -13.63 -93.13
C LYS A 93 12.80 -12.58 -92.68
N GLY A 94 13.62 -12.94 -91.69
CA GLY A 94 14.69 -12.08 -91.17
C GLY A 94 14.27 -11.14 -90.03
N HIS A 95 12.99 -11.12 -89.64
CA HIS A 95 12.58 -10.39 -88.44
C HIS A 95 13.08 -11.11 -87.17
N PRO A 96 13.77 -10.42 -86.22
CA PRO A 96 14.43 -11.08 -85.07
C PRO A 96 13.47 -11.79 -84.12
N HIS A 97 12.19 -11.38 -84.12
CA HIS A 97 11.13 -11.93 -83.26
C HIS A 97 10.20 -12.94 -83.94
N TYR A 98 10.42 -13.29 -85.21
CA TYR A 98 9.60 -14.27 -85.93
C TYR A 98 10.44 -15.48 -86.36
N THR A 99 9.92 -16.69 -86.15
CA THR A 99 10.53 -17.91 -86.67
C THR A 99 9.47 -18.98 -86.93
N SER A 100 9.77 -19.91 -87.82
CA SER A 100 8.97 -21.10 -88.07
C SER A 100 9.89 -22.30 -88.27
N ARG A 101 9.31 -23.50 -88.38
CA ARG A 101 10.10 -24.69 -88.69
C ARG A 101 10.75 -24.64 -90.09
N GLN A 102 10.18 -23.87 -91.02
CA GLN A 102 10.74 -23.69 -92.36
C GLN A 102 11.96 -22.76 -92.35
N LEU A 103 11.91 -21.70 -91.53
CA LEU A 103 13.02 -20.74 -91.39
C LEU A 103 14.17 -21.29 -90.55
N LEU A 104 13.88 -22.14 -89.56
CA LEU A 104 14.87 -22.77 -88.69
C LEU A 104 14.67 -24.29 -88.61
N PRO A 105 15.16 -25.06 -89.61
CA PRO A 105 14.95 -26.51 -89.67
C PRO A 105 15.51 -27.30 -88.47
N SER A 106 16.52 -26.74 -87.79
CA SER A 106 17.16 -27.33 -86.60
C SER A 106 16.27 -27.34 -85.36
N ASP A 107 15.23 -26.50 -85.29
CA ASP A 107 14.35 -26.45 -84.14
C ASP A 107 13.29 -27.57 -84.20
N LYS A 108 13.58 -28.69 -83.52
CA LYS A 108 12.69 -29.86 -83.47
C LYS A 108 11.41 -29.64 -82.66
N THR A 109 11.31 -28.54 -81.92
CA THR A 109 10.14 -28.24 -81.07
C THR A 109 8.95 -27.68 -81.85
N LEU A 110 9.16 -27.20 -83.08
CA LEU A 110 8.12 -26.68 -83.97
C LEU A 110 7.68 -27.73 -84.99
N VAL A 111 6.38 -27.95 -85.16
CA VAL A 111 5.85 -28.85 -86.18
C VAL A 111 5.91 -28.18 -87.56
N HIS A 112 6.44 -28.90 -88.55
CA HIS A 112 6.63 -28.37 -89.91
C HIS A 112 5.29 -28.09 -90.60
N ALA A 113 5.22 -26.95 -91.30
CA ALA A 113 4.03 -26.47 -92.01
C ALA A 113 2.77 -26.32 -91.13
N GLN A 114 2.94 -26.18 -89.81
CA GLN A 114 1.86 -26.02 -88.85
C GLN A 114 2.19 -24.93 -87.83
N ASP A 115 3.41 -24.91 -87.29
CA ASP A 115 3.76 -24.00 -86.20
C ASP A 115 4.65 -22.84 -86.64
N PHE A 116 4.33 -21.66 -86.12
CA PHE A 116 5.22 -20.50 -86.07
C PHE A 116 5.42 -20.05 -84.63
N ARG A 117 6.47 -19.28 -84.38
CA ARG A 117 6.82 -18.78 -83.06
C ARG A 117 7.12 -17.30 -83.11
N ILE A 118 6.57 -16.60 -82.13
CA ILE A 118 6.88 -15.20 -81.88
C ILE A 118 7.67 -15.13 -80.57
N LYS A 119 8.79 -14.42 -80.61
CA LYS A 119 9.58 -14.13 -79.41
C LYS A 119 8.99 -12.90 -78.72
N HIS A 120 8.10 -13.10 -77.77
CA HIS A 120 7.53 -12.02 -76.96
C HIS A 120 8.52 -11.57 -75.88
N TYR A 121 8.28 -10.42 -75.26
CA TYR A 121 9.08 -9.97 -74.11
C TYR A 121 9.05 -10.97 -72.94
N ALA A 122 7.94 -11.71 -72.81
CA ALA A 122 7.72 -12.72 -71.78
C ALA A 122 8.40 -14.07 -72.08
N GLY A 123 8.94 -14.23 -73.29
CA GLY A 123 9.50 -15.48 -73.80
C GLY A 123 8.88 -15.91 -75.12
N ASP A 124 9.34 -17.07 -75.59
CA ASP A 124 8.95 -17.65 -76.88
C ASP A 124 7.56 -18.29 -76.79
N VAL A 125 6.64 -17.86 -77.67
CA VAL A 125 5.30 -18.42 -77.76
C VAL A 125 5.13 -19.10 -79.11
N THR A 126 4.75 -20.38 -79.08
CA THR A 126 4.49 -21.18 -80.27
C THR A 126 3.00 -21.17 -80.58
N TYR A 127 2.67 -20.92 -81.85
CA TYR A 127 1.33 -20.78 -82.39
C TYR A 127 1.14 -21.79 -83.51
N SER A 128 0.10 -22.62 -83.41
CA SER A 128 -0.34 -23.47 -84.52
C SER A 128 -1.22 -22.65 -85.47
N ILE A 129 -0.93 -22.67 -86.77
CA ILE A 129 -1.68 -21.98 -87.81
C ILE A 129 -3.06 -22.61 -88.08
N GLU A 130 -3.35 -23.78 -87.51
CA GLU A 130 -4.60 -24.48 -87.78
C GLU A 130 -5.84 -23.68 -87.39
N ASN A 131 -6.77 -23.60 -88.35
CA ASN A 131 -8.04 -22.89 -88.26
C ASN A 131 -7.86 -21.38 -88.04
N PHE A 132 -6.69 -20.78 -88.33
CA PHE A 132 -6.48 -19.34 -88.21
C PHE A 132 -7.37 -18.57 -89.19
N MET A 133 -7.44 -19.03 -90.44
CA MET A 133 -8.26 -18.38 -91.48
C MET A 133 -9.76 -18.42 -91.15
N GLU A 134 -10.26 -19.57 -90.69
CA GLU A 134 -11.67 -19.73 -90.30
C GLU A 134 -12.01 -18.82 -89.11
N LYS A 135 -11.17 -18.83 -88.07
CA LYS A 135 -11.34 -17.96 -86.89
C LYS A 135 -11.25 -16.47 -87.23
N ASN A 136 -10.45 -16.07 -88.22
CA ASN A 136 -10.31 -14.67 -88.61
C ASN A 136 -11.45 -14.15 -89.47
N LYS A 137 -12.10 -15.03 -90.26
CA LYS A 137 -13.24 -14.64 -91.09
C LYS A 137 -14.39 -14.14 -90.22
N ASP A 138 -14.76 -14.88 -89.16
CA ASP A 138 -15.80 -14.54 -88.15
C ASP A 138 -17.01 -13.78 -88.74
N THR A 139 -17.44 -14.22 -89.94
CA THR A 139 -18.33 -13.42 -90.78
C THR A 139 -19.77 -13.68 -90.39
N LEU A 140 -20.41 -12.71 -89.71
CA LEU A 140 -21.86 -12.66 -89.62
C LEU A 140 -22.42 -11.86 -90.79
N PHE A 141 -23.01 -12.56 -91.76
CA PHE A 141 -23.58 -11.95 -92.96
C PHE A 141 -24.77 -11.02 -92.64
N GLN A 142 -24.95 -10.01 -93.50
CA GLN A 142 -25.96 -8.97 -93.29
C GLN A 142 -27.39 -9.52 -93.32
N ASP A 143 -27.65 -10.57 -94.10
CA ASP A 143 -28.97 -11.20 -94.20
C ASP A 143 -29.39 -11.83 -92.87
N LEU A 144 -28.45 -12.46 -92.16
CA LEU A 144 -28.67 -13.00 -90.82
C LEU A 144 -28.94 -11.87 -89.81
N LYS A 145 -28.18 -10.77 -89.88
CA LYS A 145 -28.40 -9.60 -89.01
C LYS A 145 -29.78 -8.98 -89.21
N ARG A 146 -30.25 -8.88 -90.46
CA ARG A 146 -31.60 -8.42 -90.82
C ARG A 146 -32.69 -9.33 -90.31
N LEU A 147 -32.53 -10.64 -90.46
CA LEU A 147 -33.47 -11.61 -89.93
C LEU A 147 -33.63 -11.45 -88.42
N MET A 148 -32.51 -11.29 -87.69
CA MET A 148 -32.52 -11.12 -86.25
C MET A 148 -33.12 -9.76 -85.84
N PHE A 149 -32.83 -8.68 -86.57
CA PHE A 149 -33.43 -7.35 -86.34
C PHE A 149 -34.96 -7.37 -86.49
N ASN A 150 -35.48 -8.11 -87.47
CA ASN A 150 -36.92 -8.26 -87.72
C ASN A 150 -37.60 -9.30 -86.81
N SER A 151 -36.89 -9.83 -85.82
CA SER A 151 -37.47 -10.74 -84.84
C SER A 151 -38.56 -10.06 -84.02
N LYS A 152 -39.65 -10.79 -83.73
CA LYS A 152 -40.72 -10.32 -82.83
C LYS A 152 -40.27 -10.17 -81.38
N ASN A 153 -39.13 -10.76 -81.02
CA ASN A 153 -38.55 -10.63 -79.68
C ASN A 153 -37.78 -9.30 -79.58
N PRO A 154 -38.19 -8.36 -78.72
CA PRO A 154 -37.54 -7.06 -78.58
C PRO A 154 -36.07 -7.14 -78.18
N ILE A 155 -35.68 -8.18 -77.43
CA ILE A 155 -34.28 -8.41 -77.02
C ILE A 155 -33.44 -8.78 -78.24
N ILE A 156 -33.91 -9.72 -79.07
CA ILE A 156 -33.19 -10.16 -80.25
C ILE A 156 -33.10 -9.02 -81.27
N SER A 157 -34.21 -8.32 -81.51
CA SER A 157 -34.23 -7.15 -82.40
C SER A 157 -33.24 -6.06 -81.91
N GLY A 158 -33.24 -5.77 -80.61
CA GLY A 158 -32.35 -4.78 -80.00
C GLY A 158 -30.86 -5.14 -80.02
N MET A 159 -30.48 -6.42 -80.14
CA MET A 159 -29.08 -6.85 -80.23
C MET A 159 -28.46 -6.63 -81.62
N PHE A 160 -29.27 -6.48 -82.67
CA PHE A 160 -28.80 -6.37 -84.06
C PHE A 160 -29.31 -5.10 -84.76
N PRO A 161 -29.07 -3.88 -84.23
CA PRO A 161 -29.55 -2.64 -84.83
C PRO A 161 -28.99 -2.40 -86.25
N ASP A 162 -27.82 -2.97 -86.55
CA ASP A 162 -27.19 -2.93 -87.87
C ASP A 162 -28.02 -3.62 -88.97
N GLY A 163 -28.98 -4.48 -88.58
CA GLY A 163 -29.93 -5.08 -89.52
C GLY A 163 -30.84 -4.05 -90.21
N ALA A 164 -31.04 -2.87 -89.62
CA ALA A 164 -31.83 -1.79 -90.21
C ALA A 164 -31.13 -1.07 -91.39
N GLN A 165 -29.84 -1.34 -91.63
CA GLN A 165 -29.07 -0.66 -92.66
C GLN A 165 -29.47 -1.07 -94.09
N ASP A 166 -29.45 -0.09 -94.99
CA ASP A 166 -29.89 -0.20 -96.39
C ASP A 166 -28.92 -1.03 -97.26
N ILE A 167 -29.44 -1.85 -98.18
CA ILE A 167 -28.66 -2.84 -98.98
C ILE A 167 -27.47 -2.19 -99.69
N THR A 168 -27.66 -0.96 -100.16
CA THR A 168 -26.69 -0.16 -100.93
C THR A 168 -25.50 0.34 -100.12
N LYS A 169 -25.60 0.43 -98.79
CA LYS A 169 -24.49 0.86 -97.89
C LYS A 169 -23.63 -0.30 -97.38
N THR A 170 -24.10 -1.53 -97.57
CA THR A 170 -23.58 -2.78 -96.96
C THR A 170 -22.71 -3.65 -97.87
N THR A 171 -22.31 -3.19 -99.06
CA THR A 171 -21.48 -3.97 -100.00
C THR A 171 -20.01 -4.11 -99.58
N LYS A 172 -19.56 -3.43 -98.52
CA LYS A 172 -18.23 -3.66 -97.94
C LYS A 172 -18.24 -5.01 -97.21
N ARG A 173 -17.38 -5.93 -97.65
CA ARG A 173 -17.16 -7.22 -96.97
C ARG A 173 -16.93 -6.98 -95.47
N PRO A 174 -17.41 -7.88 -94.58
CA PRO A 174 -17.20 -7.75 -93.15
C PRO A 174 -15.71 -7.59 -92.85
N VAL A 175 -15.40 -6.67 -91.94
CA VAL A 175 -14.05 -6.59 -91.36
C VAL A 175 -13.73 -7.90 -90.66
N THR A 176 -12.50 -8.38 -90.80
CA THR A 176 -12.04 -9.60 -90.14
C THR A 176 -11.99 -9.44 -88.62
N ALA A 177 -12.06 -10.55 -87.90
CA ALA A 177 -11.93 -10.56 -86.44
C ALA A 177 -10.62 -9.89 -85.98
N GLY A 178 -9.52 -10.14 -86.68
CA GLY A 178 -8.21 -9.56 -86.39
C GLY A 178 -8.20 -8.03 -86.51
N THR A 179 -8.80 -7.47 -87.56
CA THR A 179 -8.90 -6.00 -87.71
C THR A 179 -9.84 -5.37 -86.68
N VAL A 180 -11.00 -5.98 -86.38
CA VAL A 180 -11.92 -5.51 -85.33
C VAL A 180 -11.23 -5.50 -83.96
N PHE A 181 -10.51 -6.57 -83.67
CA PHE A 181 -9.75 -6.72 -82.44
C PHE A 181 -8.66 -5.66 -82.31
N LYS A 182 -7.85 -5.45 -83.37
CA LYS A 182 -6.81 -4.41 -83.43
C LYS A 182 -7.39 -3.02 -83.17
N ASN A 183 -8.46 -2.65 -83.87
CA ASN A 183 -9.09 -1.33 -83.73
C ASN A 183 -9.63 -1.12 -82.30
N SER A 184 -10.18 -2.16 -81.70
CA SER A 184 -10.66 -2.13 -80.30
C SER A 184 -9.50 -1.94 -79.30
N MET A 185 -8.35 -2.56 -79.54
CA MET A 185 -7.14 -2.38 -78.70
C MET A 185 -6.57 -0.97 -78.84
N ILE A 186 -6.46 -0.44 -80.06
CA ILE A 186 -5.99 0.95 -80.28
C ILE A 186 -6.90 1.95 -79.58
N ALA A 187 -8.22 1.78 -79.70
CA ALA A 187 -9.19 2.63 -79.01
C ALA A 187 -9.04 2.54 -77.48
N LEU A 188 -8.84 1.34 -76.93
CA LEU A 188 -8.61 1.13 -75.50
C LEU A 188 -7.32 1.79 -75.01
N VAL A 189 -6.21 1.61 -75.72
CA VAL A 189 -4.91 2.22 -75.37
C VAL A 189 -5.02 3.74 -75.36
N LYS A 190 -5.67 4.35 -76.36
CA LYS A 190 -5.91 5.80 -76.41
C LYS A 190 -6.71 6.31 -75.19
N ILE A 191 -7.69 5.54 -74.72
CA ILE A 191 -8.45 5.88 -73.52
C ILE A 191 -7.55 5.77 -72.28
N LEU A 192 -6.72 4.73 -72.17
CA LEU A 192 -5.81 4.55 -71.04
C LEU A 192 -4.73 5.65 -70.97
N GLU A 193 -4.17 6.05 -72.11
CA GLU A 193 -3.18 7.13 -72.23
C GLU A 193 -3.75 8.50 -71.85
N SER A 194 -5.06 8.71 -72.02
CA SER A 194 -5.75 9.94 -71.60
C SER A 194 -5.93 10.07 -70.09
N LYS A 195 -5.60 9.03 -69.31
CA LYS A 195 -5.81 8.95 -67.86
C LYS A 195 -4.50 8.68 -67.12
N GLU A 196 -4.53 8.87 -65.81
CA GLU A 196 -3.44 8.43 -64.93
C GLU A 196 -3.60 6.93 -64.61
N PRO A 197 -2.66 6.06 -65.01
CA PRO A 197 -2.81 4.63 -64.82
C PRO A 197 -2.26 4.15 -63.47
N TYR A 198 -3.02 3.26 -62.83
CA TYR A 198 -2.61 2.53 -61.65
C TYR A 198 -2.56 1.04 -61.99
N TYR A 199 -1.43 0.38 -61.71
CA TYR A 199 -1.20 -1.01 -62.09
C TYR A 199 -1.39 -1.95 -60.90
N VAL A 200 -2.30 -2.92 -61.05
CA VAL A 200 -2.44 -4.06 -60.14
C VAL A 200 -1.98 -5.32 -60.87
N ARG A 201 -0.95 -5.98 -60.32
CA ARG A 201 -0.36 -7.20 -60.88
C ARG A 201 -0.76 -8.38 -60.01
N THR A 202 -1.58 -9.28 -60.55
CA THR A 202 -2.09 -10.45 -59.82
C THR A 202 -1.19 -11.65 -60.09
N LEU A 203 -0.84 -12.38 -59.04
CA LEU A 203 -0.04 -13.61 -59.09
C LEU A 203 -0.88 -14.78 -58.59
N LYS A 204 -0.93 -15.87 -59.35
CA LYS A 204 -1.55 -17.13 -58.96
C LYS A 204 -0.51 -18.00 -58.24
N PRO A 205 -0.60 -18.20 -56.91
CA PRO A 205 0.44 -18.88 -56.15
C PRO A 205 0.56 -20.38 -56.47
N ASN A 206 -0.54 -21.01 -56.87
CA ASN A 206 -0.58 -22.41 -57.27
C ASN A 206 -1.83 -22.73 -58.13
N ASP A 207 -1.78 -23.82 -58.88
CA ASP A 207 -2.92 -24.27 -59.70
C ASP A 207 -4.00 -25.02 -58.92
N MET A 208 -3.65 -25.58 -57.76
CA MET A 208 -4.54 -26.33 -56.88
C MET A 208 -5.52 -25.44 -56.09
N LYS A 209 -5.47 -24.11 -56.28
CA LYS A 209 -6.28 -23.12 -55.55
C LYS A 209 -6.14 -23.22 -54.03
N SER A 210 -5.01 -23.73 -53.54
CA SER A 210 -4.70 -23.85 -52.11
C SER A 210 -4.26 -22.50 -51.54
N PRO A 211 -4.68 -22.12 -50.32
CA PRO A 211 -4.23 -20.88 -49.69
C PRO A 211 -2.78 -20.93 -49.18
N THR A 212 -2.21 -22.13 -48.98
CA THR A 212 -0.89 -22.31 -48.34
C THR A 212 0.20 -22.77 -49.31
N LEU A 213 -0.19 -23.35 -50.46
CA LEU A 213 0.78 -23.88 -51.41
C LEU A 213 1.38 -22.76 -52.28
N PHE A 214 2.71 -22.77 -52.43
CA PHE A 214 3.42 -21.82 -53.28
C PHE A 214 4.29 -22.57 -54.28
N ASP A 215 3.88 -22.54 -55.54
CA ASP A 215 4.66 -23.10 -56.65
C ASP A 215 5.64 -22.03 -57.15
N LYS A 216 6.91 -22.22 -56.78
CA LYS A 216 7.99 -21.29 -57.12
C LYS A 216 8.16 -21.15 -58.62
N GLN A 217 8.17 -22.24 -59.37
CA GLN A 217 8.41 -22.22 -60.82
C GLN A 217 7.27 -21.48 -61.54
N ARG A 218 6.03 -21.75 -61.11
CA ARG A 218 4.86 -21.04 -61.63
C ARG A 218 4.92 -19.54 -61.33
N VAL A 219 5.29 -19.15 -60.11
CA VAL A 219 5.38 -17.73 -59.74
C VAL A 219 6.56 -17.04 -60.42
N GLU A 220 7.70 -17.70 -60.58
CA GLU A 220 8.86 -17.20 -61.34
C GLU A 220 8.48 -16.90 -62.80
N HIS A 221 7.78 -17.84 -63.46
CA HIS A 221 7.25 -17.63 -64.81
C HIS A 221 6.31 -16.41 -64.86
N GLN A 222 5.44 -16.24 -63.85
CA GLN A 222 4.56 -15.06 -63.74
C GLN A 222 5.29 -13.75 -63.52
N VAL A 223 6.33 -13.76 -62.70
CA VAL A 223 7.19 -12.60 -62.44
C VAL A 223 7.89 -12.17 -63.73
N ALA A 224 8.34 -13.13 -64.54
CA ALA A 224 8.94 -12.87 -65.86
C ALA A 224 7.90 -12.30 -66.84
N TYR A 225 6.76 -12.97 -67.07
CA TYR A 225 5.79 -12.49 -68.06
C TYR A 225 5.04 -11.24 -67.64
N LEU A 226 4.97 -10.87 -66.35
CA LEU A 226 4.40 -9.59 -65.92
C LEU A 226 5.42 -8.44 -65.97
N ALA A 227 6.64 -8.71 -66.45
CA ALA A 227 7.77 -7.78 -66.46
C ALA A 227 8.06 -7.14 -65.10
N LEU A 228 7.79 -7.86 -64.00
CA LEU A 228 8.01 -7.31 -62.65
C LEU A 228 9.49 -7.03 -62.39
N MET A 229 10.37 -7.92 -62.87
CA MET A 229 11.82 -7.74 -62.76
C MET A 229 12.30 -6.53 -63.55
N GLU A 230 11.78 -6.32 -64.76
CA GLU A 230 12.15 -5.19 -65.61
C GLU A 230 11.65 -3.86 -65.02
N ASN A 231 10.43 -3.83 -64.49
CA ASN A 231 9.92 -2.68 -63.73
C ASN A 231 10.81 -2.35 -62.51
N VAL A 232 11.31 -3.37 -61.81
CA VAL A 232 12.23 -3.17 -60.68
C VAL A 232 13.60 -2.69 -61.18
N ARG A 233 14.12 -3.23 -62.28
CA ARG A 233 15.40 -2.79 -62.88
C ARG A 233 15.36 -1.33 -63.28
N VAL A 234 14.31 -0.90 -63.98
CA VAL A 234 14.10 0.50 -64.36
C VAL A 234 14.10 1.41 -63.13
N ARG A 235 13.41 1.00 -62.05
CA ARG A 235 13.41 1.76 -60.78
C ARG A 235 14.76 1.75 -60.05
N ARG A 236 15.54 0.67 -60.17
CA ARG A 236 16.85 0.52 -59.51
C ARG A 236 18.00 1.18 -60.27
N ALA A 237 17.91 1.30 -61.59
CA ALA A 237 18.92 1.96 -62.41
C ALA A 237 18.96 3.48 -62.18
N GLY A 238 17.83 4.06 -61.75
CA GLY A 238 17.77 5.41 -61.18
C GLY A 238 18.06 5.41 -59.68
N PHE A 239 17.20 6.09 -58.92
CA PHE A 239 17.26 6.09 -57.45
C PHE A 239 16.27 5.09 -56.87
N ALA A 240 16.77 4.09 -56.14
CA ALA A 240 15.94 3.04 -55.54
C ALA A 240 14.88 3.59 -54.57
N HIS A 241 15.12 4.74 -53.94
CA HIS A 241 14.19 5.34 -53.00
C HIS A 241 14.21 6.87 -53.05
N ARG A 242 13.03 7.49 -52.99
CA ARG A 242 12.86 8.95 -52.89
C ARG A 242 11.91 9.31 -51.76
N THR A 243 12.18 10.37 -51.02
CA THR A 243 11.31 10.81 -49.91
C THR A 243 11.42 12.31 -49.68
N PRO A 244 10.30 13.01 -49.39
CA PRO A 244 10.34 14.43 -49.00
C PRO A 244 11.23 14.67 -47.78
N TYR A 245 11.97 15.78 -47.77
CA TYR A 245 12.94 16.07 -46.72
C TYR A 245 12.35 16.03 -45.31
N GLU A 246 11.16 16.59 -45.10
CA GLU A 246 10.49 16.60 -43.80
C GLU A 246 10.24 15.18 -43.26
N ARG A 247 9.72 14.29 -44.11
CA ARG A 247 9.46 12.89 -43.76
C ARG A 247 10.75 12.15 -43.48
N PHE A 248 11.81 12.42 -44.24
CA PHE A 248 13.12 11.82 -44.01
C PHE A 248 13.70 12.24 -42.65
N VAL A 249 13.73 13.55 -42.37
CA VAL A 249 14.26 14.08 -41.11
C VAL A 249 13.43 13.57 -39.93
N GLN A 250 12.10 13.61 -40.00
CA GLN A 250 11.26 13.11 -38.92
C GLN A 250 11.55 11.63 -38.60
N ARG A 251 11.79 10.82 -39.64
CA ARG A 251 12.08 9.40 -39.50
C ARG A 251 13.48 9.10 -39.00
N TYR A 252 14.49 9.87 -39.41
CA TYR A 252 15.91 9.56 -39.15
C TYR A 252 16.63 10.58 -38.24
N LYS A 253 15.95 11.59 -37.70
CA LYS A 253 16.55 12.64 -36.85
C LYS A 253 17.31 12.14 -35.63
N MET A 254 17.00 10.93 -35.14
CA MET A 254 17.70 10.31 -34.01
C MET A 254 19.11 9.82 -34.35
N LEU A 255 19.44 9.75 -35.64
CA LEU A 255 20.74 9.26 -36.11
C LEU A 255 21.85 10.31 -36.02
N SER A 256 21.51 11.60 -35.88
CA SER A 256 22.48 12.69 -35.73
C SER A 256 22.19 13.50 -34.47
N ARG A 257 23.26 13.91 -33.77
CA ARG A 257 23.16 14.82 -32.62
C ARG A 257 22.72 16.23 -33.02
N ARG A 258 22.88 16.60 -34.29
CA ARG A 258 22.51 17.92 -34.81
C ARG A 258 21.01 18.04 -35.07
N THR A 259 20.35 16.91 -35.34
CA THR A 259 18.92 16.83 -35.63
C THR A 259 18.07 16.31 -34.46
N TRP A 260 18.68 15.65 -33.48
CA TRP A 260 18.00 15.13 -32.30
C TRP A 260 17.89 16.16 -31.17
N PRO A 261 16.75 16.28 -30.46
CA PRO A 261 15.46 15.65 -30.73
C PRO A 261 14.65 16.37 -31.82
N ASN A 262 14.97 17.64 -32.09
CA ASN A 262 14.40 18.44 -33.17
C ASN A 262 15.55 19.15 -33.91
N PRO A 263 15.47 19.27 -35.25
CA PRO A 263 16.48 19.95 -36.04
C PRO A 263 16.58 21.42 -35.65
N LYS A 264 17.81 21.94 -35.55
CA LYS A 264 18.07 23.36 -35.25
C LYS A 264 17.77 24.28 -36.44
N THR A 265 17.97 23.77 -37.65
CA THR A 265 17.71 24.50 -38.90
C THR A 265 16.25 24.28 -39.34
N ARG A 266 15.65 25.33 -39.93
CA ARG A 266 14.35 25.23 -40.61
C ARG A 266 14.49 24.58 -41.98
N ASN A 267 15.71 24.56 -42.55
CA ASN A 267 15.97 23.95 -43.83
C ASN A 267 16.10 22.42 -43.68
N MET A 268 15.06 21.69 -44.09
CA MET A 268 15.02 20.24 -43.97
C MET A 268 16.03 19.52 -44.88
N GLN A 269 16.46 20.16 -45.97
CA GLN A 269 17.53 19.63 -46.83
C GLN A 269 18.87 19.62 -46.10
N GLU A 270 19.19 20.71 -45.38
CA GLU A 270 20.40 20.80 -44.57
C GLU A 270 20.38 19.81 -43.40
N ALA A 271 19.23 19.65 -42.73
CA ALA A 271 19.06 18.63 -41.69
C ALA A 271 19.24 17.19 -42.25
N THR A 272 18.74 16.93 -43.46
CA THR A 272 18.94 15.66 -44.18
C THR A 272 20.42 15.44 -44.47
N ASN A 273 21.12 16.47 -44.97
CA ASN A 273 22.55 16.41 -45.24
C ASN A 273 23.35 16.11 -43.96
N ALA A 274 23.04 16.76 -42.84
CA ALA A 274 23.71 16.49 -41.56
C ALA A 274 23.56 15.03 -41.09
N ILE A 275 22.37 14.43 -41.27
CA ILE A 275 22.13 13.01 -40.94
C ILE A 275 22.98 12.09 -41.82
N LEU A 276 22.99 12.34 -43.13
CA LEU A 276 23.70 11.51 -44.10
C LEU A 276 25.23 11.64 -43.96
N GLN A 277 25.73 12.85 -43.69
CA GLN A 277 27.15 13.09 -43.40
C GLN A 277 27.61 12.40 -42.11
N ASP A 278 26.85 12.52 -41.02
CA ASP A 278 27.18 11.87 -39.73
C ASP A 278 27.24 10.34 -39.85
N ARG A 279 26.61 9.77 -40.88
CA ARG A 279 26.60 8.33 -41.16
C ARG A 279 27.51 7.91 -42.31
N GLY A 280 28.19 8.85 -42.98
CA GLY A 280 29.08 8.54 -44.11
C GLY A 280 28.35 8.09 -45.39
N LEU A 281 27.05 8.35 -45.49
CA LEU A 281 26.18 7.87 -46.58
C LEU A 281 25.91 8.91 -47.68
N ILE A 282 26.62 10.04 -47.64
CA ILE A 282 26.36 11.18 -48.52
C ILE A 282 26.65 10.90 -50.00
N ASN A 283 27.61 10.02 -50.29
CA ASN A 283 28.08 9.74 -51.65
C ASN A 283 27.06 8.96 -52.50
N ASP A 284 26.14 8.24 -51.87
CA ASP A 284 25.14 7.40 -52.54
C ASP A 284 23.76 8.10 -52.67
N VAL A 285 23.74 9.41 -52.44
CA VAL A 285 22.52 10.21 -52.38
C VAL A 285 22.61 11.42 -53.32
N ALA A 286 21.48 11.82 -53.90
CA ALA A 286 21.32 13.09 -54.58
C ALA A 286 20.23 13.92 -53.91
N PHE A 287 20.42 15.23 -53.93
CA PHE A 287 19.49 16.20 -53.35
C PHE A 287 18.67 16.84 -54.46
N GLY A 288 17.36 16.60 -54.44
CA GLY A 288 16.40 17.33 -55.28
C GLY A 288 16.00 18.65 -54.63
N LYS A 289 15.08 19.36 -55.27
CA LYS A 289 14.49 20.60 -54.72
C LYS A 289 13.64 20.35 -53.48
N THR A 290 12.86 19.27 -53.45
CA THR A 290 11.92 18.97 -52.35
C THR A 290 12.15 17.61 -51.69
N LYS A 291 12.89 16.71 -52.36
CA LYS A 291 13.08 15.32 -51.94
C LYS A 291 14.55 14.93 -51.92
N VAL A 292 14.87 13.96 -51.06
CA VAL A 292 16.14 13.24 -51.09
C VAL A 292 16.00 11.97 -51.92
N PHE A 293 17.00 11.66 -52.73
CA PHE A 293 17.05 10.54 -53.66
C PHE A 293 18.21 9.62 -53.30
N ILE A 294 17.93 8.37 -52.93
CA ILE A 294 18.92 7.36 -52.51
C ILE A 294 19.12 6.36 -53.64
N ARG A 295 20.37 6.17 -54.08
CA ARG A 295 20.71 5.32 -55.24
C ARG A 295 20.60 3.84 -54.87
N SER A 296 21.35 3.39 -53.88
CA SER A 296 21.39 1.97 -53.50
C SER A 296 20.37 1.61 -52.41
N PRO A 297 19.71 0.45 -52.53
CA PRO A 297 18.93 -0.12 -51.42
C PRO A 297 19.77 -0.35 -50.15
N GLN A 298 21.08 -0.59 -50.28
CA GLN A 298 21.97 -0.84 -49.15
C GLN A 298 22.02 0.36 -48.19
N THR A 299 22.13 1.58 -48.72
CA THR A 299 22.10 2.83 -47.96
C THR A 299 20.80 2.98 -47.16
N LEU A 300 19.67 2.60 -47.75
CA LEU A 300 18.37 2.62 -47.06
C LEU A 300 18.31 1.58 -45.93
N PHE A 301 18.79 0.36 -46.17
CA PHE A 301 18.86 -0.68 -45.14
C PHE A 301 19.78 -0.28 -43.99
N GLU A 302 20.91 0.35 -44.28
CA GLU A 302 21.83 0.84 -43.26
C GLU A 302 21.21 1.95 -42.39
N LEU A 303 20.49 2.90 -42.99
CA LEU A 303 19.72 3.90 -42.26
C LEU A 303 18.68 3.27 -41.33
N GLU A 304 17.96 2.25 -41.79
CA GLU A 304 16.97 1.54 -40.96
C GLU A 304 17.63 0.73 -39.84
N ASN A 305 18.72 0.02 -40.10
CA ASN A 305 19.43 -0.75 -39.10
C ASN A 305 19.99 0.16 -37.99
N ASN A 306 20.60 1.28 -38.38
CA ASN A 306 21.08 2.30 -37.45
C ASN A 306 19.92 2.89 -36.62
N ARG A 307 18.75 3.10 -37.24
CA ARG A 307 17.56 3.61 -36.55
C ARG A 307 17.05 2.59 -35.54
N GLN A 308 16.95 1.32 -35.92
CA GLN A 308 16.53 0.24 -35.04
C GLN A 308 17.47 0.09 -33.84
N ALA A 309 18.78 0.25 -34.03
CA ALA A 309 19.76 0.21 -32.94
C ALA A 309 19.58 1.34 -31.91
N MET A 310 19.10 2.53 -32.31
CA MET A 310 18.90 3.67 -31.42
C MET A 310 17.61 3.59 -30.58
N ILE A 311 16.56 2.93 -31.09
CA ILE A 311 15.23 2.89 -30.47
C ILE A 311 15.26 2.34 -29.03
N PRO A 312 15.90 1.20 -28.72
CA PRO A 312 15.94 0.67 -27.36
C PRO A 312 16.52 1.64 -26.33
N GLY A 313 17.55 2.40 -26.70
CA GLY A 313 18.15 3.42 -25.83
C GLY A 313 17.19 4.55 -25.50
N ILE A 314 16.46 5.04 -26.50
CA ILE A 314 15.44 6.10 -26.32
C ILE A 314 14.29 5.60 -25.46
N VAL A 315 13.78 4.39 -25.72
CA VAL A 315 12.71 3.77 -24.92
C VAL A 315 13.14 3.63 -23.47
N THR A 316 14.36 3.13 -23.22
CA THR A 316 14.91 2.99 -21.86
C THR A 316 15.04 4.35 -21.17
N PHE A 317 15.46 5.40 -21.88
CA PHE A 317 15.51 6.76 -21.35
C PHE A 317 14.13 7.26 -20.92
N LEU A 318 13.09 7.09 -21.76
CA LEU A 318 11.74 7.49 -21.40
C LEU A 318 11.19 6.69 -20.21
N GLN A 319 11.40 5.37 -20.23
CA GLN A 319 10.97 4.47 -19.15
C GLN A 319 11.63 4.82 -17.81
N LYS A 320 12.94 5.08 -17.77
CA LYS A 320 13.64 5.42 -16.50
C LYS A 320 13.15 6.75 -15.94
N ILE A 321 12.90 7.75 -16.79
CA ILE A 321 12.39 9.06 -16.36
C ILE A 321 10.97 8.92 -15.80
N TRP A 322 10.10 8.17 -16.49
CA TRP A 322 8.72 7.95 -16.06
C TRP A 322 8.64 7.15 -14.75
N ARG A 323 9.36 6.02 -14.66
CA ARG A 323 9.47 5.23 -13.42
C ARG A 323 10.01 6.07 -12.27
N GLY A 324 11.02 6.91 -12.52
CA GLY A 324 11.54 7.86 -11.54
C GLY A 324 10.53 8.94 -11.13
N TYR A 325 9.69 9.43 -12.06
CA TYR A 325 8.59 10.34 -11.74
C TYR A 325 7.56 9.67 -10.81
N LEU A 326 7.08 8.47 -11.15
CA LEU A 326 6.11 7.73 -10.35
C LEU A 326 6.64 7.46 -8.93
N ALA A 327 7.91 7.06 -8.80
CA ALA A 327 8.54 6.84 -7.51
C ALA A 327 8.61 8.13 -6.66
N ARG A 328 8.98 9.26 -7.28
CA ARG A 328 9.02 10.58 -6.62
C ARG A 328 7.63 11.05 -6.21
N GLU A 329 6.61 10.81 -7.02
CA GLU A 329 5.22 11.13 -6.70
C GLU A 329 4.74 10.31 -5.49
N TYR A 330 4.98 8.99 -5.50
CA TYR A 330 4.67 8.12 -4.37
C TYR A 330 5.38 8.57 -3.08
N TYR A 331 6.67 8.88 -3.17
CA TYR A 331 7.44 9.38 -2.02
C TYR A 331 6.88 10.69 -1.46
N LYS A 332 6.46 11.64 -2.31
CA LYS A 332 5.78 12.87 -1.87
C LYS A 332 4.50 12.57 -1.10
N ARG A 333 3.67 11.64 -1.60
CA ARG A 333 2.45 11.20 -0.90
C ARG A 333 2.77 10.56 0.45
N LEU A 334 3.78 9.69 0.51
CA LEU A 334 4.22 9.05 1.75
C LEU A 334 4.70 10.07 2.79
N ARG A 335 5.50 11.08 2.39
CA ARG A 335 5.91 12.18 3.27
C ARG A 335 4.71 12.96 3.82
N ALA A 336 3.69 13.20 2.99
CA ALA A 336 2.47 13.86 3.44
C ALA A 336 1.73 13.02 4.50
N VAL A 337 1.62 11.70 4.29
CA VAL A 337 1.03 10.77 5.28
C VAL A 337 1.77 10.83 6.62
N TYR A 338 3.09 10.76 6.64
CA TYR A 338 3.85 10.87 7.89
C TYR A 338 3.62 12.22 8.60
N ARG A 339 3.51 13.31 7.85
CA ARG A 339 3.18 14.63 8.41
C ARG A 339 1.79 14.64 9.04
N ILE A 340 0.78 14.10 8.35
CA ILE A 340 -0.60 13.98 8.85
C ILE A 340 -0.63 13.10 10.12
N MET A 341 0.05 11.94 10.10
CA MET A 341 0.15 11.05 11.25
C MET A 341 0.79 11.76 12.45
N GLY A 342 1.87 12.53 12.24
CA GLY A 342 2.53 13.29 13.30
C GLY A 342 1.61 14.34 13.93
N VAL A 343 0.90 15.11 13.11
CA VAL A 343 -0.08 16.11 13.58
C VAL A 343 -1.23 15.43 14.32
N TYR A 344 -1.77 14.33 13.79
CA TYR A 344 -2.87 13.58 14.39
C TYR A 344 -2.47 12.98 15.75
N ARG A 345 -1.28 12.39 15.86
CA ARG A 345 -0.75 11.87 17.14
C ARG A 345 -0.64 12.98 18.18
N LYS A 346 -0.11 14.15 17.79
CA LYS A 346 -0.01 15.33 18.67
C LYS A 346 -1.39 15.83 19.11
N TYR A 347 -2.36 15.88 18.19
CA TYR A 347 -3.74 16.23 18.51
C TYR A 347 -4.35 15.25 19.52
N LYS A 348 -4.29 13.94 19.25
CA LYS A 348 -4.82 12.91 20.17
C LYS A 348 -4.17 12.94 21.55
N LEU A 349 -2.86 13.15 21.62
CA LEU A 349 -2.15 13.33 22.89
C LEU A 349 -2.68 14.55 23.64
N ARG A 350 -2.79 15.71 23.00
CA ARG A 350 -3.30 16.93 23.62
C ARG A 350 -4.73 16.73 24.14
N THR A 351 -5.62 16.18 23.32
CA THR A 351 -7.01 15.90 23.73
C THR A 351 -7.07 14.97 24.93
N TRP A 352 -6.28 13.89 24.96
CA TRP A 352 -6.23 12.96 26.08
C TRP A 352 -5.65 13.62 27.35
N VAL A 353 -4.57 14.41 27.23
CA VAL A 353 -4.01 15.15 28.37
C VAL A 353 -5.03 16.15 28.93
N THR A 354 -5.71 16.93 28.08
CA THR A 354 -6.75 17.86 28.54
C THR A 354 -7.91 17.12 29.23
N ALA A 355 -8.37 15.99 28.67
CA ALA A 355 -9.41 15.18 29.31
C ALA A 355 -8.94 14.59 30.66
N THR A 356 -7.67 14.18 30.74
CA THR A 356 -7.05 13.67 31.96
C THR A 356 -6.96 14.76 33.01
N GLN A 357 -6.50 15.96 32.65
CA GLN A 357 -6.45 17.12 33.55
C GLN A 357 -7.84 17.44 34.13
N ARG A 358 -8.89 17.44 33.30
CA ARG A 358 -10.28 17.63 33.77
C ARG A 358 -10.71 16.54 34.73
N SER A 359 -10.49 15.27 34.37
CA SER A 359 -10.88 14.12 35.21
C SER A 359 -10.19 14.14 36.58
N LEU A 360 -8.91 14.52 36.59
CA LEU A 360 -8.09 14.59 37.80
C LEU A 360 -8.25 15.92 38.57
N GLY A 361 -9.11 16.84 38.10
CA GLY A 361 -9.37 18.12 38.77
C GLY A 361 -8.22 19.13 38.68
N PHE A 362 -7.28 18.97 37.74
CA PHE A 362 -6.28 20.00 37.46
C PHE A 362 -6.92 21.18 36.72
N PRO A 363 -6.51 22.43 37.00
CA PRO A 363 -7.01 23.59 36.30
C PRO A 363 -6.60 23.52 34.82
N VAL A 364 -7.59 23.57 33.93
CA VAL A 364 -7.39 23.66 32.48
C VAL A 364 -7.39 25.14 32.11
N SER A 365 -6.22 25.77 32.05
CA SER A 365 -6.05 27.21 31.79
C SER A 365 -6.83 27.66 30.54
N SER A 366 -7.82 28.53 30.69
CA SER A 366 -7.69 29.98 30.41
C SER A 366 -8.41 30.89 31.41
N GLN A 367 -9.00 30.34 32.46
CA GLN A 367 -9.50 31.13 33.59
C GLN A 367 -8.58 30.88 34.77
N THR A 368 -7.75 31.88 35.10
CA THR A 368 -7.35 32.30 36.46
C THR A 368 -5.95 32.94 36.42
N GLY A 369 -5.93 34.27 36.42
CA GLY A 369 -4.81 35.03 37.01
C GLY A 369 -4.74 34.89 38.54
N ILE A 370 -5.35 33.86 39.14
CA ILE A 370 -5.59 33.76 40.58
C ILE A 370 -4.86 32.58 41.23
N ASN A 371 -4.40 31.57 40.49
CA ASN A 371 -3.71 30.43 41.10
C ASN A 371 -2.24 30.34 40.69
N LYS A 372 -1.47 31.38 41.06
CA LYS A 372 0.00 31.28 41.14
C LYS A 372 0.36 30.31 42.28
N GLY A 373 0.53 29.02 41.96
CA GLY A 373 1.45 28.16 42.69
C GLY A 373 0.89 27.07 43.62
N ARG A 374 -0.42 26.87 43.76
CA ARG A 374 -0.96 25.73 44.51
C ARG A 374 -1.89 24.89 43.66
N ILE A 375 -1.35 23.80 43.11
CA ILE A 375 -2.16 22.70 42.58
C ILE A 375 -2.84 22.02 43.79
N PRO A 376 -4.18 22.00 43.88
CA PRO A 376 -4.89 21.26 44.91
C PRO A 376 -4.54 19.77 44.79
N VAL A 377 -4.28 19.09 45.90
CA VAL A 377 -4.12 17.63 45.88
C VAL A 377 -5.52 17.05 45.63
N PRO A 378 -5.76 16.33 44.52
CA PRO A 378 -7.09 15.84 44.19
C PRO A 378 -7.61 14.91 45.29
N ALA A 379 -8.92 15.01 45.58
CA ALA A 379 -9.58 14.18 46.59
C ALA A 379 -9.56 12.69 46.21
N PHE A 380 -9.55 12.41 44.90
CA PHE A 380 -9.48 11.06 44.34
C PHE A 380 -8.02 10.73 44.02
N GLY A 381 -7.34 10.10 44.97
CA GLY A 381 -5.93 9.69 44.84
C GLY A 381 -5.72 8.56 43.84
N LEU A 382 -5.42 7.36 44.33
CA LEU A 382 -5.18 6.15 43.51
C LEU A 382 -6.43 5.65 42.76
N ASN A 383 -7.63 6.08 43.16
CA ASN A 383 -8.91 5.68 42.56
C ASN A 383 -9.45 6.69 41.54
N ALA A 384 -8.58 7.51 40.95
CA ALA A 384 -9.00 8.47 39.94
C ALA A 384 -9.39 7.77 38.62
N ASN A 385 -10.49 8.21 38.00
CA ASN A 385 -10.95 7.65 36.72
C ASN A 385 -10.12 8.20 35.56
N TRP A 386 -9.26 7.38 34.97
CA TRP A 386 -8.44 7.80 33.83
C TRP A 386 -9.23 7.65 32.52
N PRO A 387 -9.22 8.67 31.63
CA PRO A 387 -9.85 8.54 30.33
C PRO A 387 -9.14 7.48 29.49
N SER A 388 -9.91 6.76 28.66
CA SER A 388 -9.37 5.70 27.80
C SER A 388 -8.24 6.21 26.91
N ALA A 389 -7.10 5.54 26.99
CA ALA A 389 -5.90 5.93 26.28
C ALA A 389 -5.97 5.60 24.79
N PRO A 390 -5.59 6.52 23.89
CA PRO A 390 -5.36 6.20 22.49
C PRO A 390 -4.31 5.09 22.36
N GLY A 391 -4.54 4.11 21.48
CA GLY A 391 -3.65 2.95 21.27
C GLY A 391 -2.15 3.29 21.20
N PRO A 392 -1.72 4.32 20.44
CA PRO A 392 -0.31 4.71 20.34
C PRO A 392 0.33 5.26 21.63
N LEU A 393 -0.47 5.60 22.65
CA LEU A 393 0.00 6.23 23.89
C LEU A 393 0.03 5.26 25.08
N LYS A 394 -0.33 3.99 24.90
CA LYS A 394 -0.44 3.00 26.00
C LYS A 394 0.83 2.90 26.85
N SER A 395 2.01 2.89 26.23
CA SER A 395 3.30 2.84 26.95
C SER A 395 3.56 4.10 27.78
N LEU A 396 3.22 5.28 27.23
CA LEU A 396 3.37 6.57 27.90
C LEU A 396 2.37 6.72 29.06
N VAL A 397 1.15 6.20 28.90
CA VAL A 397 0.09 6.30 29.92
C VAL A 397 0.53 5.66 31.24
N GLY A 398 1.18 4.49 31.19
CA GLY A 398 1.70 3.84 32.40
C GLY A 398 2.71 4.71 33.16
N LEU A 399 3.61 5.37 32.44
CA LEU A 399 4.58 6.30 33.04
C LEU A 399 3.90 7.52 33.65
N ILE A 400 2.88 8.07 33.00
CA ILE A 400 2.12 9.24 33.50
C ILE A 400 1.33 8.87 34.75
N ILE A 401 0.70 7.69 34.79
CA ILE A 401 0.00 7.18 35.98
C ILE A 401 0.98 7.02 37.15
N ALA A 402 2.14 6.42 36.91
CA ALA A 402 3.17 6.25 37.94
C ALA A 402 3.69 7.61 38.45
N ALA A 403 3.92 8.57 37.56
CA ALA A 403 4.32 9.92 37.91
C ALA A 403 3.25 10.64 38.75
N TYR A 404 1.97 10.53 38.36
CA TYR A 404 0.85 11.07 39.13
C TYR A 404 0.77 10.46 40.53
N GLY A 405 0.93 9.14 40.66
CA GLY A 405 0.93 8.47 41.96
C GLY A 405 2.03 8.98 42.90
N ARG A 406 3.26 9.16 42.39
CA ARG A 406 4.38 9.75 43.17
C ARG A 406 4.11 11.20 43.56
N TRP A 407 3.64 12.00 42.61
CA TRP A 407 3.29 13.40 42.86
C TRP A 407 2.19 13.52 43.92
N TRP A 408 1.15 12.69 43.83
CA TRP A 408 0.05 12.66 44.79
C TRP A 408 0.53 12.26 46.19
N ALA A 409 1.35 11.20 46.30
CA ALA A 409 1.94 10.77 47.57
C ALA A 409 2.79 11.88 48.20
N TYR A 410 3.62 12.55 47.40
CA TYR A 410 4.36 13.73 47.85
C TYR A 410 3.41 14.87 48.28
N GLY A 411 2.33 15.10 47.55
CA GLY A 411 1.31 16.09 47.87
C GLY A 411 0.66 15.88 49.24
N ILE A 412 0.57 14.64 49.70
CA ILE A 412 0.14 14.29 51.07
C ILE A 412 1.29 14.49 52.06
N LEU A 413 2.46 13.89 51.78
CA LEU A 413 3.60 13.88 52.70
C LEU A 413 4.15 15.28 52.99
N ARG A 414 4.12 16.20 52.03
CA ARG A 414 4.60 17.59 52.21
C ARG A 414 3.87 18.37 53.30
N ARG A 415 2.70 17.89 53.76
CA ARG A 415 1.94 18.50 54.87
C ARG A 415 2.48 18.08 56.23
N VAL A 416 3.29 17.03 56.28
CA VAL A 416 3.92 16.50 57.50
C VAL A 416 5.37 16.97 57.53
N PRO A 417 5.81 17.67 58.58
CA PRO A 417 7.21 18.07 58.75
C PRO A 417 8.16 16.87 58.63
N GLU A 418 9.33 17.07 58.01
CA GLU A 418 10.27 15.96 57.76
C GLU A 418 10.75 15.27 59.05
N HIS A 419 10.87 16.01 60.16
CA HIS A 419 11.27 15.44 61.45
C HIS A 419 10.25 14.43 62.01
N ASP A 420 8.98 14.49 61.60
CA ASP A 420 7.92 13.56 62.04
C ASP A 420 7.88 12.28 61.19
N TRP A 421 8.60 12.22 60.07
CA TRP A 421 8.53 11.10 59.14
C TRP A 421 8.94 9.75 59.75
N PRO A 422 9.97 9.65 60.61
CA PRO A 422 10.28 8.39 61.30
C PRO A 422 9.10 7.88 62.11
N GLN A 423 8.42 8.75 62.84
CA GLN A 423 7.24 8.41 63.63
C GLN A 423 6.04 8.05 62.72
N LEU A 424 5.83 8.79 61.64
CA LEU A 424 4.79 8.50 60.66
C LEU A 424 4.96 7.10 60.07
N ARG A 425 6.19 6.69 59.72
CA ARG A 425 6.48 5.33 59.21
C ARG A 425 6.10 4.26 60.24
N LEU A 426 6.42 4.48 61.51
CA LEU A 426 6.08 3.57 62.60
C LEU A 426 4.56 3.47 62.82
N LYS A 427 3.85 4.60 62.78
CA LYS A 427 2.39 4.64 62.87
C LYS A 427 1.70 3.95 61.69
N ILE A 428 2.23 4.14 60.47
CA ILE A 428 1.74 3.44 59.28
C ILE A 428 1.94 1.93 59.47
N TYR A 429 3.15 1.49 59.84
CA TYR A 429 3.45 0.09 60.09
C TYR A 429 2.55 -0.52 61.17
N CYS A 430 2.33 0.19 62.27
CA CYS A 430 1.39 -0.19 63.32
C CYS A 430 -0.03 -0.41 62.78
N SER A 431 -0.53 0.54 62.00
CA SER A 431 -1.88 0.51 61.47
C SER A 431 -2.08 -0.56 60.41
N THR A 432 -1.14 -0.72 59.48
CA THR A 432 -1.29 -1.61 58.30
C THR A 432 -0.84 -3.03 58.56
N GLU A 433 0.24 -3.24 59.33
CA GLU A 433 0.83 -4.58 59.50
C GLU A 433 0.51 -5.22 60.86
N LEU A 434 0.47 -4.42 61.94
CA LEU A 434 0.34 -4.96 63.30
C LEU A 434 -1.13 -5.03 63.76
N ILE A 435 -1.81 -3.89 63.84
CA ILE A 435 -3.17 -3.79 64.39
C ILE A 435 -4.24 -4.03 63.32
N LYS A 436 -3.98 -3.70 62.05
CA LYS A 436 -4.90 -3.93 60.91
C LYS A 436 -6.33 -3.43 61.14
N ARG A 437 -6.46 -2.24 61.76
CA ARG A 437 -7.74 -1.63 62.17
C ARG A 437 -8.58 -2.45 63.18
N ARG A 438 -8.01 -3.46 63.84
CA ARG A 438 -8.72 -4.32 64.82
C ARG A 438 -8.82 -3.73 66.22
N ARG A 439 -8.19 -2.58 66.48
CA ARG A 439 -8.27 -1.80 67.72
C ARG A 439 -8.53 -0.33 67.37
N ALA A 440 -9.54 0.28 67.99
CA ALA A 440 -10.00 1.63 67.64
C ALA A 440 -9.02 2.72 68.09
N ASN A 441 -8.54 2.65 69.33
CA ASN A 441 -7.57 3.57 69.89
C ASN A 441 -6.24 2.84 70.15
N TRP A 442 -5.14 3.41 69.67
CA TRP A 442 -3.79 2.87 69.84
C TRP A 442 -2.74 4.00 69.92
N GLY A 443 -3.18 5.22 70.20
CA GLY A 443 -2.31 6.39 70.29
C GLY A 443 -1.94 7.04 68.95
N LEU A 444 -2.82 6.99 67.93
CA LEU A 444 -2.58 7.61 66.62
C LEU A 444 -2.49 9.15 66.70
N SER A 445 -3.39 9.78 67.47
CA SER A 445 -3.56 11.24 67.54
C SER A 445 -2.48 11.97 68.35
N ARG A 446 -1.60 11.24 69.04
CA ARG A 446 -0.58 11.81 69.93
C ARG A 446 0.84 11.60 69.44
N ASP A 447 1.78 12.32 70.03
CA ASP A 447 3.21 12.06 69.84
C ASP A 447 3.65 10.78 70.55
N TRP A 448 4.50 10.01 69.89
CA TRP A 448 5.13 8.80 70.42
C TRP A 448 6.49 9.22 70.95
N LYS A 449 6.63 9.29 72.29
CA LYS A 449 7.82 9.82 72.96
C LYS A 449 8.92 8.76 73.17
N GLY A 450 8.56 7.47 73.14
CA GLY A 450 9.45 6.36 73.46
C GLY A 450 9.69 6.24 74.96
N ASP A 451 10.58 7.06 75.51
CA ASP A 451 11.02 6.96 76.91
C ASP A 451 10.14 7.81 77.85
N TYR A 452 9.03 7.23 78.35
CA TYR A 452 8.10 7.93 79.24
C TYR A 452 8.60 8.06 80.67
N LEU A 453 9.54 7.20 81.11
CA LEU A 453 10.12 7.28 82.45
C LEU A 453 11.06 8.48 82.63
N LEU A 454 11.58 9.02 81.52
CA LEU A 454 12.44 10.22 81.50
C LEU A 454 11.65 11.54 81.56
N LEU A 455 10.32 11.52 81.38
CA LEU A 455 9.50 12.74 81.38
C LEU A 455 9.47 13.37 82.78
N GLU A 456 9.78 14.67 82.84
CA GLU A 456 9.74 15.47 84.06
C GLU A 456 8.30 15.57 84.61
N GLY A 457 8.13 15.40 85.93
CA GLY A 457 6.83 15.50 86.61
C GLY A 457 6.06 14.19 86.80
N LEU A 458 6.36 13.12 86.04
CA LEU A 458 5.70 11.81 86.21
C LEU A 458 6.43 10.86 87.15
N ASN A 459 7.76 10.99 87.24
CA ASN A 459 8.65 10.06 87.94
C ASN A 459 9.85 10.80 88.56
N GLN A 460 10.61 10.12 89.42
CA GLN A 460 11.95 10.56 89.81
C GLN A 460 12.94 10.32 88.65
N ALA A 461 12.91 11.19 87.64
CA ALA A 461 13.66 11.03 86.38
C ALA A 461 15.18 10.89 86.60
N ARG A 462 15.74 11.56 87.62
CA ARG A 462 17.17 11.45 87.97
C ARG A 462 17.54 10.04 88.44
N ASP A 463 16.70 9.39 89.24
CA ASP A 463 16.96 8.03 89.73
C ASP A 463 16.84 7.00 88.61
N TYR A 464 15.86 7.19 87.72
CA TYR A 464 15.75 6.40 86.49
C TYR A 464 16.99 6.55 85.60
N GLN A 465 17.47 7.79 85.37
CA GLN A 465 18.65 8.05 84.54
C GLN A 465 19.92 7.41 85.14
N GLN A 466 20.10 7.44 86.46
CA GLN A 466 21.22 6.77 87.12
C GLN A 466 21.16 5.23 86.98
N SER A 467 19.97 4.64 87.14
CA SER A 467 19.80 3.20 86.95
C SER A 467 20.00 2.77 85.50
N PHE A 468 19.47 3.57 84.57
CA PHE A 468 19.68 3.41 83.13
C PHE A 468 21.16 3.41 82.77
N GLN A 469 21.95 4.38 83.24
CA GLN A 469 23.40 4.45 82.95
C GLN A 469 24.14 3.21 83.49
N LYS A 470 23.74 2.69 84.66
CA LYS A 470 24.32 1.46 85.23
C LYS A 470 23.99 0.24 84.38
N LEU A 471 22.73 0.10 83.95
CA LEU A 471 22.27 -0.96 83.05
C LEU A 471 22.93 -0.88 81.68
N GLN A 472 23.08 0.33 81.13
CA GLN A 472 23.70 0.56 79.83
C GLN A 472 25.18 0.15 79.83
N LYS A 473 25.92 0.49 80.89
CA LYS A 473 27.31 0.06 81.06
C LYS A 473 27.45 -1.45 81.22
N LYS A 474 26.46 -2.11 81.85
CA LYS A 474 26.49 -3.55 82.13
C LYS A 474 26.14 -4.39 80.91
N ASP A 475 25.08 -4.03 80.19
CA ASP A 475 24.49 -4.87 79.14
C ASP A 475 24.69 -4.30 77.72
N HIS A 476 25.44 -3.19 77.59
CA HIS A 476 25.94 -2.61 76.33
C HIS A 476 24.89 -2.35 75.24
N PHE A 477 23.74 -1.78 75.62
CA PHE A 477 22.70 -1.37 74.66
C PHE A 477 22.82 0.12 74.29
N GLN A 478 22.38 0.50 73.09
CA GLN A 478 22.63 1.84 72.52
C GLN A 478 21.63 2.88 73.00
N GLN A 479 20.34 2.52 73.06
CA GLN A 479 19.27 3.47 73.37
C GLN A 479 18.06 2.79 73.99
N VAL A 480 17.27 3.57 74.74
CA VAL A 480 15.92 3.19 75.15
C VAL A 480 14.96 3.55 74.02
N LEU A 481 14.16 2.58 73.62
CA LEU A 481 13.19 2.72 72.54
C LEU A 481 11.78 2.94 73.08
N PHE A 482 11.51 2.32 74.23
CA PHE A 482 10.26 2.51 74.95
C PHE A 482 10.47 2.30 76.44
N SER A 483 9.89 3.13 77.29
CA SER A 483 9.83 2.88 78.74
C SER A 483 8.49 3.32 79.30
N SER A 484 7.95 2.63 80.30
CA SER A 484 6.68 3.00 80.94
C SER A 484 6.54 2.33 82.30
N ARG A 485 5.64 2.85 83.15
CA ARG A 485 5.10 2.06 84.26
C ARG A 485 4.15 0.99 83.75
N ILE A 486 4.09 -0.11 84.48
CA ILE A 486 3.27 -1.27 84.17
C ILE A 486 2.67 -1.87 85.43
N LEU A 487 1.46 -2.38 85.28
CA LEU A 487 0.87 -3.33 86.20
C LEU A 487 1.15 -4.74 85.70
N LYS A 488 1.98 -5.48 86.43
CA LYS A 488 2.35 -6.84 86.07
C LYS A 488 1.52 -7.86 86.86
N ALA A 489 0.89 -8.80 86.16
CA ALA A 489 0.30 -9.98 86.80
C ALA A 489 1.41 -10.92 87.31
N THR A 490 1.34 -11.34 88.58
CA THR A 490 2.36 -12.20 89.20
C THR A 490 1.87 -13.66 89.27
N PRO A 491 2.69 -14.64 88.85
CA PRO A 491 2.32 -16.06 88.95
C PRO A 491 2.12 -16.50 90.42
N GLY A 492 1.06 -17.27 90.71
CA GLY A 492 0.86 -17.93 92.01
C GLY A 492 0.38 -17.03 93.16
N SER A 493 0.15 -15.74 92.93
CA SER A 493 -0.19 -14.77 93.98
C SER A 493 -1.70 -14.60 94.26
N GLY A 494 -2.55 -15.51 93.77
CA GLY A 494 -4.00 -15.45 93.98
C GLY A 494 -4.70 -14.24 93.34
N GLY A 495 -4.12 -13.65 92.30
CA GLY A 495 -4.63 -12.45 91.63
C GLY A 495 -3.86 -11.17 91.96
N LYS A 496 -2.93 -11.16 92.94
CA LYS A 496 -2.18 -9.93 93.27
C LYS A 496 -1.30 -9.44 92.11
N CYS A 497 -1.43 -8.17 91.75
CA CYS A 497 -0.57 -7.48 90.79
C CYS A 497 0.62 -6.79 91.46
N ALA A 498 1.66 -6.51 90.67
CA ALA A 498 2.83 -5.75 91.10
C ALA A 498 3.03 -4.54 90.20
N GLU A 499 3.03 -3.34 90.78
CA GLU A 499 3.40 -2.11 90.07
C GLU A 499 4.91 -2.11 89.84
N ARG A 500 5.33 -2.04 88.57
CA ARG A 500 6.71 -2.16 88.11
C ARG A 500 6.93 -1.21 86.93
N SER A 501 8.17 -1.08 86.49
CA SER A 501 8.45 -0.36 85.23
C SER A 501 9.04 -1.31 84.20
N ILE A 502 8.78 -1.01 82.92
CA ILE A 502 9.31 -1.74 81.76
C ILE A 502 10.19 -0.80 80.95
N MET A 503 11.30 -1.32 80.43
CA MET A 503 12.21 -0.60 79.55
C MET A 503 12.62 -1.51 78.38
N ILE A 504 12.39 -1.07 77.16
CA ILE A 504 12.73 -1.77 75.91
C ILE A 504 13.91 -1.05 75.30
N THR A 505 14.93 -1.83 74.97
CA THR A 505 16.17 -1.36 74.35
C THR A 505 16.36 -2.04 73.00
N ASP A 506 17.43 -1.71 72.27
CA ASP A 506 17.83 -2.38 71.03
C ASP A 506 18.34 -3.83 71.22
N THR A 507 18.51 -4.29 72.46
CA THR A 507 18.99 -5.64 72.78
C THR A 507 17.96 -6.49 73.53
N ALA A 508 17.30 -5.93 74.55
CA ALA A 508 16.45 -6.67 75.48
C ALA A 508 15.33 -5.83 76.11
N ILE A 509 14.37 -6.54 76.72
CA ILE A 509 13.26 -5.99 77.51
C ILE A 509 13.57 -6.17 79.00
N TYR A 510 13.66 -5.07 79.73
CA TYR A 510 13.99 -5.02 81.14
C TYR A 510 12.75 -4.80 82.00
N LYS A 511 12.70 -5.54 83.11
CA LYS A 511 11.74 -5.33 84.19
C LYS A 511 12.45 -4.63 85.35
N LEU A 512 12.01 -3.42 85.68
CA LEU A 512 12.54 -2.60 86.76
C LEU A 512 11.64 -2.70 88.00
N ASP A 513 12.16 -2.32 89.17
CA ASP A 513 11.39 -2.24 90.41
C ASP A 513 10.28 -1.15 90.37
N GLY A 514 9.49 -1.09 91.45
CA GLY A 514 8.26 -0.29 91.52
C GLY A 514 8.50 1.20 91.84
N PRO A 515 7.43 1.98 92.06
CA PRO A 515 7.48 3.45 92.17
C PRO A 515 8.32 4.02 93.33
N LYS A 516 8.48 3.25 94.40
CA LYS A 516 9.31 3.59 95.58
C LYS A 516 10.76 3.08 95.44
N GLY A 517 11.09 2.44 94.32
CA GLY A 517 12.40 1.87 94.02
C GLY A 517 13.28 2.82 93.20
N SER A 518 14.56 2.48 93.07
CA SER A 518 15.55 3.29 92.32
C SER A 518 15.68 2.86 90.86
N PHE A 519 14.58 2.37 90.27
CA PHE A 519 14.49 1.80 88.91
C PHE A 519 15.49 0.66 88.65
N LYS A 520 15.88 -0.10 89.67
CA LYS A 520 16.87 -1.19 89.56
C LYS A 520 16.30 -2.37 88.76
N GLY A 521 17.10 -2.92 87.85
CA GLY A 521 16.75 -4.12 87.09
C GLY A 521 16.56 -5.34 87.99
N MET A 522 15.39 -5.98 87.96
CA MET A 522 15.05 -7.07 88.87
C MET A 522 15.68 -8.42 88.50
N LYS A 523 15.92 -8.66 87.20
CA LYS A 523 16.52 -9.87 86.62
C LYS A 523 17.32 -9.46 85.37
N SER A 524 18.10 -10.37 84.79
CA SER A 524 18.69 -10.17 83.47
C SER A 524 17.59 -9.80 82.46
N GLY A 525 17.89 -8.89 81.53
CA GLY A 525 16.97 -8.49 80.48
C GLY A 525 16.47 -9.69 79.69
N ILE A 526 15.22 -9.64 79.24
CA ILE A 526 14.63 -10.66 78.36
C ILE A 526 15.10 -10.36 76.94
N PRO A 527 15.94 -11.20 76.34
CA PRO A 527 16.41 -10.96 74.98
C PRO A 527 15.24 -10.94 73.99
N LEU A 528 15.28 -10.04 73.01
CA LEU A 528 14.19 -9.88 72.02
C LEU A 528 13.93 -11.14 71.18
N ASN A 529 14.91 -12.05 71.06
CA ASN A 529 14.74 -13.35 70.40
C ASN A 529 13.81 -14.33 71.14
N GLN A 530 13.51 -14.07 72.41
CA GLN A 530 12.58 -14.89 73.18
C GLN A 530 11.11 -14.53 72.93
N VAL A 531 10.83 -13.35 72.34
CA VAL A 531 9.45 -12.92 72.06
C VAL A 531 8.93 -13.63 70.81
N THR A 532 7.90 -14.45 70.97
CA THR A 532 7.31 -15.26 69.89
C THR A 532 6.04 -14.67 69.31
N ALA A 533 5.25 -13.95 70.12
CA ALA A 533 4.02 -13.27 69.71
C ALA A 533 3.69 -12.15 70.70
N ILE A 534 2.86 -11.19 70.28
CA ILE A 534 2.30 -10.17 71.14
C ILE A 534 0.77 -10.27 71.07
N THR A 535 0.09 -10.35 72.19
CA THR A 535 -1.37 -10.31 72.24
C THR A 535 -1.83 -9.02 72.92
N ILE A 536 -2.74 -8.31 72.26
CA ILE A 536 -3.42 -7.12 72.79
C ILE A 536 -4.93 -7.28 72.63
N THR A 537 -5.68 -6.48 73.36
CA THR A 537 -7.14 -6.44 73.30
C THR A 537 -7.63 -5.37 72.31
N PRO A 538 -8.87 -5.47 71.81
CA PRO A 538 -9.46 -4.45 70.94
C PRO A 538 -9.99 -3.22 71.69
N GLY A 539 -10.15 -3.31 73.01
CA GLY A 539 -10.70 -2.25 73.86
C GLY A 539 -9.69 -1.14 74.21
N PRO A 540 -10.11 -0.12 74.98
CA PRO A 540 -9.22 0.95 75.48
C PRO A 540 -8.30 0.48 76.61
N ASP A 541 -8.47 -0.76 77.07
CA ASP A 541 -7.60 -1.37 78.07
C ASP A 541 -6.21 -1.57 77.48
N GLN A 542 -5.18 -1.13 78.19
CA GLN A 542 -3.80 -1.20 77.71
C GLN A 542 -3.16 -2.55 78.07
N LEU A 543 -3.94 -3.63 78.08
CA LEU A 543 -3.47 -4.98 78.34
C LEU A 543 -2.62 -5.46 77.15
N THR A 544 -1.38 -5.84 77.44
CA THR A 544 -0.44 -6.41 76.49
C THR A 544 0.23 -7.65 77.06
N ILE A 545 0.31 -8.70 76.26
CA ILE A 545 1.00 -9.94 76.60
C ILE A 545 2.15 -10.15 75.64
N LEU A 546 3.34 -10.31 76.20
CA LEU A 546 4.49 -10.79 75.45
C LEU A 546 4.59 -12.31 75.66
N HIS A 547 4.35 -13.06 74.59
CA HIS A 547 4.53 -14.51 74.61
C HIS A 547 6.02 -14.83 74.48
N LEU A 548 6.53 -15.65 75.39
CA LEU A 548 7.95 -15.98 75.45
C LEU A 548 8.18 -17.45 75.11
N SER A 549 9.27 -17.75 74.37
CA SER A 549 9.70 -19.12 74.05
C SER A 549 9.96 -19.97 75.30
N SER A 550 10.27 -19.34 76.44
CA SER A 550 10.44 -20.00 77.74
C SER A 550 9.13 -20.55 78.35
N GLY A 551 7.97 -20.28 77.74
CA GLY A 551 6.66 -20.69 78.24
C GLY A 551 6.19 -19.92 79.47
N ARG A 552 6.86 -18.80 79.82
CA ARG A 552 6.49 -17.90 80.92
C ARG A 552 6.18 -16.52 80.35
N ASP A 553 4.93 -16.31 79.96
CA ASP A 553 4.49 -15.08 79.32
C ASP A 553 4.54 -13.88 80.28
N MET A 554 4.81 -12.71 79.71
CA MET A 554 4.76 -11.45 80.44
C MET A 554 3.43 -10.76 80.16
N VAL A 555 2.55 -10.81 81.15
CA VAL A 555 1.25 -10.13 81.15
C VAL A 555 1.40 -8.78 81.84
N VAL A 556 1.17 -7.70 81.10
CA VAL A 556 1.30 -6.32 81.59
C VAL A 556 0.13 -5.46 81.15
N ALA A 557 -0.27 -4.52 81.99
CA ALA A 557 -1.12 -3.41 81.57
C ALA A 557 -0.29 -2.12 81.63
N LEU A 558 -0.21 -1.39 80.51
CA LEU A 558 0.62 -0.19 80.38
C LEU A 558 -0.09 1.01 81.03
N HIS A 559 0.62 1.82 81.82
CA HIS A 559 0.07 3.08 82.36
C HIS A 559 1.18 4.13 82.61
N CYS A 560 0.81 5.40 82.61
CA CYS A 560 1.74 6.53 82.83
C CYS A 560 1.69 7.17 84.23
N GLY A 561 0.82 6.71 85.15
CA GLY A 561 0.61 7.34 86.47
C GLY A 561 1.02 6.48 87.69
N SER A 562 1.07 7.08 88.88
CA SER A 562 1.22 6.36 90.16
C SER A 562 -0.13 5.88 90.66
N ILE A 563 -0.23 4.61 91.08
CA ILE A 563 -1.49 4.06 91.61
C ILE A 563 -1.66 4.33 93.11
N GLN A 564 -0.59 4.71 93.81
CA GLN A 564 -0.61 4.99 95.25
C GLN A 564 -0.49 6.50 95.53
N GLY A 565 -1.64 7.16 95.44
CA GLY A 565 -1.88 8.54 95.84
C GLY A 565 -3.38 8.80 95.70
N VAL A 566 -4.10 8.89 96.82
CA VAL A 566 -5.51 9.29 96.83
C VAL A 566 -5.55 10.74 96.37
N SER A 567 -6.37 11.03 95.36
CA SER A 567 -6.30 12.15 94.41
C SER A 567 -5.33 11.91 93.24
N SER A 568 -5.92 11.88 92.05
CA SER A 568 -5.25 11.98 90.75
C SER A 568 -4.98 10.67 89.96
N TRP A 569 -6.02 9.86 89.74
CA TRP A 569 -6.26 9.29 88.38
C TRP A 569 -6.69 10.37 87.36
N VAL A 570 -6.53 11.63 87.74
CA VAL A 570 -6.58 12.85 86.95
C VAL A 570 -5.20 13.53 87.04
N VAL A 571 -4.09 12.79 86.89
CA VAL A 571 -2.93 13.44 86.29
C VAL A 571 -3.29 13.48 84.84
N GLY A 572 -4.08 14.51 84.52
CA GLY A 572 -4.16 14.95 83.17
C GLY A 572 -2.75 15.07 82.65
N THR A 573 -2.64 14.95 81.34
CA THR A 573 -1.76 15.90 80.64
C THR A 573 -1.92 17.29 81.30
N PRO A 574 -0.94 18.20 81.25
CA PRO A 574 -1.13 19.56 81.78
C PRO A 574 -2.49 20.21 81.45
N ASP A 575 -3.15 19.72 80.39
CA ASP A 575 -4.47 20.04 79.87
C ASP A 575 -5.69 19.23 80.42
N GLY A 576 -5.55 18.36 81.43
CA GLY A 576 -6.68 17.69 82.11
C GLY A 576 -7.32 16.46 81.43
N GLY A 577 -6.65 15.79 80.48
CA GLY A 577 -7.20 14.64 79.74
C GLY A 577 -6.93 13.24 80.34
N PRO A 578 -7.62 12.17 79.88
CA PRO A 578 -7.33 10.79 80.32
C PRO A 578 -5.90 10.35 79.92
N PRO A 579 -5.29 9.38 80.63
CA PRO A 579 -3.92 8.94 80.35
C PRO A 579 -3.77 8.39 78.92
N PRO A 580 -2.63 8.66 78.25
CA PRO A 580 -2.44 8.31 76.85
C PRO A 580 -2.41 6.79 76.62
N ASP A 581 -2.99 6.32 75.52
CA ASP A 581 -2.88 4.91 75.09
C ASP A 581 -1.47 4.65 74.53
N LEU A 582 -0.69 3.82 75.24
CA LEU A 582 0.68 3.46 74.89
C LEU A 582 0.78 2.19 74.04
N THR A 583 -0.32 1.46 73.88
CA THR A 583 -0.34 0.10 73.31
C THR A 583 0.24 0.06 71.91
N GLY A 584 -0.20 0.95 71.02
CA GLY A 584 0.26 0.96 69.63
C GLY A 584 1.76 1.22 69.50
N GLU A 585 2.29 2.14 70.30
CA GLU A 585 3.72 2.46 70.31
C GLU A 585 4.55 1.32 70.91
N PHE A 586 4.13 0.78 72.04
CA PHE A 586 4.79 -0.36 72.69
C PHE A 586 4.90 -1.56 71.75
N VAL A 587 3.78 -1.98 71.16
CA VAL A 587 3.73 -3.11 70.23
C VAL A 587 4.60 -2.84 69.01
N THR A 588 4.58 -1.62 68.49
CA THR A 588 5.40 -1.24 67.34
C THR A 588 6.88 -1.28 67.65
N MET A 589 7.30 -0.79 68.81
CA MET A 589 8.71 -0.83 69.23
C MET A 589 9.20 -2.26 69.41
N VAL A 590 8.43 -3.13 70.08
CA VAL A 590 8.81 -4.54 70.25
C VAL A 590 8.85 -5.25 68.89
N ALA A 591 7.78 -5.16 68.08
CA ALA A 591 7.71 -5.86 66.80
C ALA A 591 8.80 -5.40 65.81
N THR A 592 9.04 -4.09 65.73
CA THR A 592 10.09 -3.52 64.86
C THR A 592 11.47 -4.02 65.25
N GLN A 593 11.77 -4.08 66.56
CA GLN A 593 13.08 -4.55 66.99
C GLN A 593 13.26 -6.05 66.89
N CYS A 594 12.22 -6.84 67.16
CA CYS A 594 12.26 -8.27 66.90
C CYS A 594 12.48 -8.56 65.40
N LEU A 595 11.85 -7.79 64.51
CA LEU A 595 12.08 -7.91 63.06
C LEU A 595 13.53 -7.57 62.69
N ARG A 596 14.06 -6.45 63.19
CA ARG A 596 15.45 -6.01 62.92
C ARG A 596 16.51 -6.99 63.44
N ARG A 597 16.32 -7.54 64.64
CA ARG A 597 17.30 -8.44 65.28
C ARG A 597 17.20 -9.88 64.81
N ASN A 598 15.98 -10.39 64.61
CA ASN A 598 15.75 -11.82 64.38
C ASN A 598 15.42 -12.15 62.92
N ASN A 599 15.28 -11.14 62.04
CA ASN A 599 14.77 -11.26 60.67
C ASN A 599 13.43 -12.02 60.59
N LYS A 600 12.64 -11.98 61.67
CA LYS A 600 11.35 -12.66 61.81
C LYS A 600 10.31 -11.68 62.33
N SER A 601 9.19 -11.59 61.61
CA SER A 601 8.04 -10.81 62.05
C SER A 601 7.37 -11.50 63.25
N VAL A 602 7.13 -10.73 64.32
CA VAL A 602 6.39 -11.23 65.49
C VAL A 602 4.90 -10.98 65.27
N PRO A 603 4.05 -12.03 65.25
CA PRO A 603 2.62 -11.85 65.07
C PRO A 603 2.02 -11.05 66.23
N VAL A 604 1.17 -10.08 65.88
CA VAL A 604 0.39 -9.29 66.83
C VAL A 604 -1.07 -9.74 66.73
N ASN A 605 -1.57 -10.34 67.81
CA ASN A 605 -2.94 -10.83 67.90
C ASN A 605 -3.80 -9.81 68.65
N VAL A 606 -4.80 -9.25 67.96
CA VAL A 606 -5.82 -8.39 68.59
C VAL A 606 -7.07 -9.23 68.85
N THR A 607 -7.34 -9.56 70.10
CA THR A 607 -8.44 -10.48 70.49
C THR A 607 -9.01 -10.15 71.87
N SER A 608 -10.33 -10.34 72.03
CA SER A 608 -11.01 -10.25 73.34
C SER A 608 -10.81 -11.53 74.17
N ASN A 609 -10.51 -12.65 73.52
CA ASN A 609 -10.22 -13.93 74.19
C ASN A 609 -8.72 -14.02 74.40
N VAL A 610 -8.29 -13.60 75.59
CA VAL A 610 -6.88 -13.44 75.91
C VAL A 610 -6.37 -14.67 76.65
N GLU A 611 -5.49 -15.45 76.05
CA GLU A 611 -4.84 -16.61 76.66
C GLU A 611 -3.35 -16.34 76.92
N CYS A 612 -2.81 -16.83 78.04
CA CYS A 612 -1.41 -16.65 78.42
C CYS A 612 -0.88 -17.77 79.31
N LYS A 613 0.44 -17.92 79.39
CA LYS A 613 1.12 -18.80 80.34
C LYS A 613 1.76 -18.02 81.49
N LEU A 614 1.06 -17.87 82.61
CA LEU A 614 1.62 -17.27 83.82
C LEU A 614 2.31 -18.35 84.68
N GLY A 615 3.63 -18.40 84.60
CA GLY A 615 4.41 -19.49 85.20
C GLY A 615 4.27 -20.77 84.38
N LYS A 616 3.99 -21.92 85.01
CA LYS A 616 3.76 -23.20 84.32
C LYS A 616 2.27 -23.46 83.98
N LYS A 617 1.36 -22.51 84.26
CA LYS A 617 -0.10 -22.69 84.09
C LYS A 617 -0.63 -21.83 82.95
N SER A 618 -1.50 -22.40 82.11
CA SER A 618 -2.31 -21.65 81.14
C SER A 618 -3.42 -20.89 81.88
N ASN A 619 -3.58 -19.60 81.58
CA ASN A 619 -4.59 -18.73 82.17
C ASN A 619 -5.31 -17.94 81.08
N SER A 620 -6.61 -17.72 81.23
CA SER A 620 -7.37 -16.78 80.40
C SER A 620 -7.58 -15.46 81.16
N ILE A 621 -7.51 -14.33 80.44
CA ILE A 621 -7.73 -13.00 81.01
C ILE A 621 -9.00 -12.41 80.44
N ARG A 622 -9.91 -11.98 81.31
CA ARG A 622 -11.09 -11.19 80.96
C ARG A 622 -10.87 -9.74 81.34
N VAL A 623 -11.28 -8.81 80.47
CA VAL A 623 -11.24 -7.38 80.77
C VAL A 623 -12.64 -6.91 81.14
N GLN A 624 -12.75 -6.14 82.23
CA GLN A 624 -13.97 -5.47 82.65
C GLN A 624 -13.69 -3.98 82.83
N THR A 625 -14.49 -3.12 82.19
CA THR A 625 -14.39 -1.66 82.36
C THR A 625 -15.35 -1.15 83.44
N SER A 626 -14.92 -0.19 84.25
CA SER A 626 -15.75 0.43 85.30
C SER A 626 -15.33 1.88 85.60
N ASP A 627 -16.28 2.76 85.87
CA ASP A 627 -16.08 4.21 86.04
C ASP A 627 -15.36 4.60 87.35
N GLN A 628 -15.31 3.71 88.34
CA GLN A 628 -14.68 3.94 89.65
C GLN A 628 -13.42 3.09 89.89
N ALA A 629 -12.91 2.40 88.86
CA ALA A 629 -11.87 1.38 89.04
C ALA A 629 -10.44 1.90 88.89
N VAL A 630 -9.61 1.60 89.89
CA VAL A 630 -8.15 1.57 89.76
C VAL A 630 -7.75 0.31 88.99
N PRO A 631 -6.90 0.38 87.95
CA PRO A 631 -6.57 -0.81 87.20
C PRO A 631 -5.93 -1.86 88.09
N THR A 632 -6.55 -3.04 88.15
CA THR A 632 -6.17 -4.09 89.09
C THR A 632 -6.40 -5.45 88.44
N PHE A 633 -5.48 -6.38 88.69
CA PHE A 633 -5.73 -7.78 88.39
C PHE A 633 -6.38 -8.44 89.61
N ALA A 634 -7.42 -9.22 89.37
CA ALA A 634 -8.09 -10.03 90.38
C ALA A 634 -8.28 -11.47 89.86
N LYS A 635 -8.49 -12.42 90.78
CA LYS A 635 -8.78 -13.81 90.42
C LYS A 635 -10.26 -13.94 90.06
N ASP A 636 -10.55 -14.49 88.88
CA ASP A 636 -11.91 -14.65 88.32
C ASP A 636 -12.24 -16.13 88.08
N GLY A 637 -11.84 -16.98 89.03
CA GLY A 637 -11.98 -18.44 88.97
C GLY A 637 -10.67 -19.21 88.80
N PRO A 638 -10.73 -20.55 88.60
CA PRO A 638 -9.55 -21.39 88.40
C PRO A 638 -8.91 -21.08 87.05
N ASN A 639 -7.61 -20.74 87.04
CA ASN A 639 -6.86 -20.36 85.84
C ASN A 639 -7.49 -19.19 85.04
N ARG A 640 -8.23 -18.30 85.71
CA ARG A 640 -8.83 -17.10 85.11
C ARG A 640 -8.47 -15.86 85.92
N LEU A 641 -8.04 -14.83 85.21
CA LEU A 641 -7.78 -13.51 85.79
C LEU A 641 -8.72 -12.49 85.17
N MET A 642 -9.16 -11.53 85.98
CA MET A 642 -9.87 -10.36 85.51
C MET A 642 -8.97 -9.14 85.63
N LEU A 643 -8.82 -8.39 84.55
CA LEU A 643 -8.29 -7.04 84.57
C LEU A 643 -9.48 -6.08 84.65
N THR A 644 -9.61 -5.37 85.77
CA THR A 644 -10.52 -4.23 85.83
C THR A 644 -9.77 -3.01 85.28
N TRP A 645 -10.37 -2.27 84.35
CA TRP A 645 -9.79 -1.08 83.72
C TRP A 645 -10.74 0.12 83.84
N PRO A 646 -10.27 1.35 84.10
CA PRO A 646 -11.14 2.52 84.16
C PRO A 646 -11.81 2.78 82.81
N THR A 647 -13.10 3.11 82.83
CA THR A 647 -13.78 3.59 81.62
C THR A 647 -13.20 4.95 81.25
N VAL A 648 -12.70 5.08 80.02
CA VAL A 648 -12.30 6.37 79.46
C VAL A 648 -13.54 6.98 78.82
N PRO A 649 -14.00 8.19 79.21
CA PRO A 649 -15.12 8.83 78.54
C PRO A 649 -14.83 8.94 77.04
N GLU A 650 -15.74 8.46 76.20
CA GLU A 650 -15.67 8.72 74.76
C GLU A 650 -15.70 10.24 74.55
N GLN A 651 -14.54 10.85 74.29
CA GLN A 651 -14.52 12.21 73.79
C GLN A 651 -15.25 12.21 72.44
N GLN A 652 -16.43 12.85 72.41
CA GLN A 652 -16.95 13.43 71.19
C GLN A 652 -15.79 14.21 70.57
N VAL A 653 -15.37 13.80 69.38
CA VAL A 653 -14.30 14.46 68.62
C VAL A 653 -14.76 15.89 68.34
N ASN A 654 -14.40 16.80 69.23
CA ASN A 654 -14.71 18.21 69.10
C ASN A 654 -13.79 18.75 68.00
N ARG A 655 -14.36 19.07 66.84
CA ARG A 655 -13.68 19.47 65.60
C ARG A 655 -13.04 20.87 65.65
N ASN A 656 -12.61 21.34 66.82
CA ASN A 656 -12.04 22.68 66.99
C ASN A 656 -10.74 22.63 67.80
N SER A 657 -9.69 22.07 67.20
CA SER A 657 -8.32 22.50 67.47
C SER A 657 -7.59 22.59 66.12
N SER A 658 -6.86 23.68 65.94
CA SER A 658 -6.27 24.14 64.68
C SER A 658 -5.03 23.34 64.28
N ARG A 659 -5.18 22.02 64.12
CA ARG A 659 -4.30 21.12 63.36
C ARG A 659 -5.15 19.95 62.83
N PRO A 660 -5.25 19.70 61.52
CA PRO A 660 -6.14 18.65 61.02
C PRO A 660 -5.59 17.27 61.41
N PRO A 661 -6.38 16.40 62.10
CA PRO A 661 -5.98 15.02 62.36
C PRO A 661 -6.01 14.19 61.07
N LEU A 662 -5.08 13.23 60.95
CA LEU A 662 -4.93 12.29 59.83
C LEU A 662 -6.10 11.27 59.69
N SER A 663 -7.17 11.38 60.47
CA SER A 663 -8.27 10.41 60.52
C SER A 663 -9.49 10.72 59.64
N ASN A 664 -9.56 11.87 58.96
CA ASN A 664 -10.70 12.24 58.10
C ASN A 664 -10.44 12.05 56.60
N ILE A 665 -9.91 10.90 56.21
CA ILE A 665 -9.90 10.46 54.80
C ILE A 665 -10.49 9.06 54.77
N ASN A 666 -11.67 8.94 54.17
CA ASN A 666 -12.52 7.74 54.00
C ASN A 666 -13.52 7.46 55.13
N ASN A 667 -14.68 8.11 55.03
CA ASN A 667 -15.95 7.48 55.37
C ASN A 667 -17.09 8.19 54.60
N ARG A 668 -17.33 7.74 53.37
CA ARG A 668 -18.64 7.69 52.69
C ARG A 668 -18.51 6.69 51.54
N ASN A 669 -19.54 5.85 51.38
CA ASN A 669 -19.74 4.82 50.36
C ASN A 669 -19.38 3.39 50.76
N VAL A 670 -20.11 2.84 51.74
CA VAL A 670 -20.68 1.50 51.62
C VAL A 670 -22.09 1.54 52.23
N THR A 671 -23.11 1.63 51.39
CA THR A 671 -24.45 1.12 51.69
C THR A 671 -25.02 0.54 50.41
N SER A 672 -25.14 -0.78 50.40
CA SER A 672 -26.01 -1.54 49.53
C SER A 672 -27.47 -1.23 49.86
N SER A 673 -28.31 -1.01 48.85
CA SER A 673 -29.75 -1.24 48.96
C SER A 673 -30.31 -1.67 47.60
N ASN A 674 -30.78 -2.92 47.57
CA ASN A 674 -31.75 -3.45 46.63
C ASN A 674 -33.02 -2.60 46.63
N GLY A 675 -33.76 -2.59 45.50
CA GLY A 675 -35.13 -2.10 45.47
C GLY A 675 -35.71 -1.91 44.07
N ASN A 676 -36.47 -2.92 43.63
CA ASN A 676 -37.51 -2.97 42.59
C ASN A 676 -38.10 -1.65 42.05
N GLY A 677 -38.52 -1.67 40.77
CA GLY A 677 -39.54 -0.75 40.27
C GLY A 677 -39.76 -0.78 38.75
N ASN A 678 -40.84 -1.42 38.34
CA ASN A 678 -41.39 -1.63 36.99
C ASN A 678 -41.61 -0.38 36.08
N TYR A 679 -41.60 -0.67 34.76
CA TYR A 679 -42.50 -0.21 33.68
C TYR A 679 -43.38 1.04 33.91
N ASN A 680 -43.33 2.04 33.01
CA ASN A 680 -44.28 2.12 31.87
C ASN A 680 -44.02 3.27 30.88
N ASN A 681 -44.58 3.05 29.69
CA ASN A 681 -44.67 3.80 28.43
C ASN A 681 -44.84 5.33 28.43
N GLY A 682 -44.33 5.94 27.35
CA GLY A 682 -45.17 6.70 26.41
C GLY A 682 -44.89 8.20 26.25
N ALA A 683 -44.35 8.60 25.09
CA ALA A 683 -44.85 9.72 24.28
C ALA A 683 -44.01 9.92 23.00
N GLN A 684 -44.67 9.87 21.86
CA GLN A 684 -44.20 10.29 20.54
C GLN A 684 -43.96 11.81 20.50
N SER A 685 -43.01 12.28 19.71
CA SER A 685 -43.31 13.22 18.61
C SER A 685 -42.10 13.47 17.70
N ARG A 686 -42.46 13.77 16.46
CA ARG A 686 -41.66 14.06 15.26
C ARG A 686 -40.70 15.23 15.48
N ILE A 687 -39.63 15.30 14.67
CA ILE A 687 -39.38 16.41 13.73
C ILE A 687 -38.26 16.00 12.76
N ASN A 688 -38.67 15.91 11.50
CA ASN A 688 -37.85 15.91 10.29
C ASN A 688 -37.45 17.37 10.00
N ASN A 689 -36.25 17.64 9.51
CA ASN A 689 -36.00 18.82 8.67
C ASN A 689 -34.86 18.53 7.69
N GLY A 690 -35.27 18.29 6.44
CA GLY A 690 -34.39 18.29 5.27
C GLY A 690 -34.24 19.71 4.73
N TYR A 691 -33.06 19.99 4.19
CA TYR A 691 -32.79 21.19 3.42
C TYR A 691 -33.02 20.92 1.93
N ASN A 692 -33.94 21.69 1.37
CA ASN A 692 -34.17 21.87 -0.06
C ASN A 692 -32.99 22.62 -0.70
N ASN A 693 -32.64 22.26 -1.94
CA ASN A 693 -32.19 23.23 -2.93
C ASN A 693 -32.56 22.73 -4.33
N ASN A 694 -33.57 23.38 -4.90
CA ASN A 694 -33.94 23.29 -6.30
C ASN A 694 -33.15 24.35 -7.07
N ASN A 695 -32.55 23.96 -8.19
CA ASN A 695 -32.42 24.81 -9.37
C ASN A 695 -32.50 23.88 -10.59
N ALA A 696 -33.52 24.12 -11.41
CA ALA A 696 -33.77 23.44 -12.66
C ALA A 696 -33.54 24.43 -13.81
N GLU A 697 -32.76 24.01 -14.80
CA GLU A 697 -32.84 24.53 -16.17
C GLU A 697 -32.96 23.36 -17.14
N ASN A 698 -33.85 23.52 -18.11
CA ASN A 698 -34.30 22.56 -19.11
C ASN A 698 -33.24 22.25 -20.18
N GLY A 699 -33.29 21.03 -20.74
CA GLY A 699 -32.62 20.74 -22.02
C GLY A 699 -32.70 19.28 -22.47
N ASN A 700 -33.58 19.02 -23.43
CA ASN A 700 -33.78 17.81 -24.24
C ASN A 700 -32.59 16.82 -24.38
N GLY A 701 -32.86 15.52 -24.21
CA GLY A 701 -31.89 14.45 -24.53
C GLY A 701 -32.46 13.04 -24.53
N ILE A 702 -32.74 12.56 -25.74
CA ILE A 702 -33.08 11.19 -26.20
C ILE A 702 -32.51 10.06 -25.32
N ALA A 703 -33.38 9.16 -24.87
CA ALA A 703 -33.02 7.94 -24.14
C ALA A 703 -32.33 6.91 -25.07
N LYS A 704 -31.10 6.50 -24.74
CA LYS A 704 -30.44 5.29 -25.28
C LYS A 704 -30.32 4.22 -24.18
N PRO A 705 -30.48 2.92 -24.50
CA PRO A 705 -30.40 1.86 -23.51
C PRO A 705 -28.96 1.66 -22.99
N LYS A 706 -28.84 1.46 -21.67
CA LYS A 706 -27.57 1.17 -20.99
C LYS A 706 -27.07 -0.23 -21.34
N THR A 707 -25.93 -0.32 -22.03
CA THR A 707 -25.10 -1.54 -22.04
C THR A 707 -24.28 -1.63 -20.75
N PRO A 708 -24.13 -2.83 -20.15
CA PRO A 708 -23.30 -3.00 -18.97
C PRO A 708 -21.81 -2.87 -19.32
N ALA A 709 -21.08 -2.10 -18.51
CA ALA A 709 -19.63 -1.91 -18.67
C ALA A 709 -18.88 -3.23 -18.44
N ALA A 710 -17.95 -3.54 -19.34
CA ALA A 710 -17.04 -4.68 -19.17
C ALA A 710 -16.16 -4.51 -17.92
N PRO A 711 -15.86 -5.58 -17.18
CA PRO A 711 -15.01 -5.50 -16.00
C PRO A 711 -13.56 -5.15 -16.39
N PRO A 712 -12.82 -4.47 -15.50
CA PRO A 712 -11.42 -4.11 -15.77
C PRO A 712 -10.54 -5.36 -15.87
N PRO A 713 -9.47 -5.32 -16.70
CA PRO A 713 -8.57 -6.45 -16.86
C PRO A 713 -7.81 -6.77 -15.56
N PRO A 714 -7.49 -8.05 -15.31
CA PRO A 714 -6.82 -8.47 -14.09
C PRO A 714 -5.41 -7.87 -13.99
N ILE A 715 -5.05 -7.45 -12.78
CA ILE A 715 -3.74 -6.91 -12.42
C ILE A 715 -2.70 -8.04 -12.58
N PRO A 716 -1.61 -7.86 -13.36
CA PRO A 716 -0.58 -8.87 -13.50
C PRO A 716 0.06 -9.19 -12.14
N GLN A 717 0.14 -10.49 -11.81
CA GLN A 717 0.81 -10.95 -10.60
C GLN A 717 2.28 -10.52 -10.59
N ARG A 718 2.71 -10.06 -9.43
CA ARG A 718 4.05 -9.58 -9.13
C ARG A 718 5.04 -10.74 -9.30
N ILE A 719 5.75 -10.77 -10.42
CA ILE A 719 6.91 -11.66 -10.59
C ILE A 719 7.93 -11.27 -9.52
N GLN A 720 8.19 -12.19 -8.58
CA GLN A 720 9.25 -12.04 -7.60
C GLN A 720 10.59 -12.02 -8.35
N SER A 721 11.29 -10.90 -8.23
CA SER A 721 12.67 -10.75 -8.68
C SER A 721 13.57 -11.46 -7.68
N ASN A 722 14.18 -12.58 -8.07
CA ASN A 722 15.39 -13.08 -7.43
C ASN A 722 16.57 -12.22 -7.89
N TYR A 723 16.84 -11.16 -7.13
CA TYR A 723 18.11 -10.44 -7.10
C TYR A 723 18.43 -10.10 -5.65
#